data_AF-A0AAV3X8F8-F1
#
_entry.id   AF-A0AAV3X8F8-F1
#
_cell.length_a   1.000
_cell.length_b   1.000
_cell.length_c   1.000
_cell.angle_alpha   90.00
_cell.angle_beta   90.00
_cell.angle_gamma   90.00
#
_symmetry.space_group_name_H-M   'P 1'
#
loop_
_entity.id
_entity.type
_entity.pdbx_description
1 polymer ?
#
loop_
_entity_poly.entity_id
_entity_poly.type
_entity_poly.pdbx_seq_one_letter_code
_entity_poly.pdbx_strand_id
1 'polypeptide(L)'
;MNLSNLQDPQLSLEPENLLRRIANIIRRSLEIEEILSATAAEVRRFLATDRVKIYKFHPDGSGQVIAESIRDRILPSLLGLNFPADDIPLSSRQLFIEARVRSIVDVNSRQLGQSLLRDPETGKLVRDDIRYRSVDACHVEYLTAMGVKSSLALPIFHRDQLWGLLVSHHAQPRSFLEPELQVVQMVVDQLSVAIAQSILLASAREQAQREITINRVAPRIDSLSGLDLQGALEEIVPSLAGSGGRLYINSLANTGEFPITNSQLPITNPQDVEIYTCGPQPVMPEQAKFNLIEQYSVWQEHFKPGGEQAWAISDLYRVPSLRTLQPAFRATQIRGILIVPLWHSQQLLGYLSVFRDEIETETLWAGQFDPDGRQVQPRLSFEVWRESQKGQAREWTEAEIELAVSLARCLTNAIQQYIKHQQLKALNANLEEKVQASAAKLQLAVEQQQIFYGVVAKIRESLDLDTIFTTTAREIRCCLNADRVGIFRFDPSSNFTRGEFIAESVLPTWPGILGERIRDRFLGEQAIGYQKGQIQVNKGVSEYPAKYQIAAQIIVPLFKGYELWGLLCIHQCSSTREWQANEVQFAAKMALALGVAVGQAELLEVSQQQAIALQQAAEQQWALLEVVAKIRESLDLEKVFEISTQEVCKSLQADRVAVYRFNSNWGGEFVAEYVAPGWVKLVGENIKTIVEDTYLQETAGGRYRHNETHWVDDIYQANLSECHIAILEQFQAKAYAIAPIKVGQQLWGLLAAYQNSVPRHWEPEQIKFITQMGSQLGVAIKQSELLAQTRQQTTDLRRATERQRVLFEVVAKIRETLDLNAIFKATAKEVRRSLNADRVAMFQFDPNSGYDTGVFVSEDVLPEFSSALEAPVYDHCFGEQYAIHYHQGRVQAVSDIYTAGLQDCHRDVLAQFQIRANLVVPLMKGGDLWGLLCIHQCAFPRNWETEEIQFVKQIALQLGVALQQAELLALSQQQAEQISQTLRDLQDTQTQLIQTEKMSSLGQLVAGIAHEINNPVNFIYGNIAYVREYAESLLNLLELYQQHYPNPALEIQDLADAIDVKFIAEDLPKLLSSMKMGTERIRQLVLSLRNFSRLDEADMKPVNIHEGLESTLLILQPRLKAKPDSPNIEIVKEYGELPQVECYAGQLNQVFMNVLNNAIDALEQSAVNQEITDTPTIRIQTFVFEESAVICISDNGSGMPEAVKARIFDPFFTTKPVGKGTGLGLSISYQIVVNKHCGVFKCTSEPGKGTQFWIEIPIKAN
;
A
#
# COMPACT_ATOMS: atom_id res chain seq x y z
N MET A 1 -53.44 68.99 7.08
CA MET A 1 -52.25 69.36 6.27
C MET A 1 -51.00 69.00 7.06
N ASN A 2 -50.09 68.31 6.36
CA ASN A 2 -48.65 68.12 6.60
C ASN A 2 -48.15 67.47 7.90
N LEU A 3 -47.95 66.15 7.79
CA LEU A 3 -46.84 65.42 8.41
C LEU A 3 -45.85 65.07 7.30
N SER A 4 -44.79 65.87 7.18
CA SER A 4 -43.58 65.55 6.43
C SER A 4 -42.41 65.58 7.42
N ASN A 5 -41.41 64.75 7.15
CA ASN A 5 -40.13 64.57 7.83
C ASN A 5 -40.08 63.48 8.91
N LEU A 6 -39.89 62.25 8.44
CA LEU A 6 -38.91 61.29 8.97
C LEU A 6 -38.40 60.46 7.77
N GLN A 7 -37.45 61.02 7.03
CA GLN A 7 -36.59 60.28 6.10
C GLN A 7 -35.21 60.20 6.74
N ASP A 8 -34.82 59.00 7.14
CA ASP A 8 -33.43 58.63 7.41
C ASP A 8 -32.63 58.71 6.08
N PRO A 9 -31.52 59.46 5.99
CA PRO A 9 -30.73 59.53 4.78
C PRO A 9 -29.62 58.47 4.73
N GLN A 10 -29.57 57.73 3.61
CA GLN A 10 -28.40 57.00 3.06
C GLN A 10 -28.03 55.60 3.62
N LEU A 11 -28.93 54.63 3.43
CA LEU A 11 -28.55 53.24 3.13
C LEU A 11 -28.86 53.00 1.64
N SER A 12 -27.92 53.32 0.74
CA SER A 12 -28.07 52.94 -0.67
C SER A 12 -27.94 51.42 -0.78
N LEU A 13 -29.08 50.75 -0.88
CA LEU A 13 -29.27 49.32 -1.15
C LEU A 13 -28.84 48.99 -2.60
N GLU A 14 -27.57 49.27 -2.91
CA GLU A 14 -26.96 48.97 -4.21
C GLU A 14 -26.80 47.44 -4.35
N PRO A 15 -27.30 46.84 -5.46
CA PRO A 15 -27.09 45.44 -5.83
C PRO A 15 -25.66 44.92 -5.64
N GLU A 16 -24.68 45.72 -6.06
CA GLU A 16 -23.26 45.37 -6.02
C GLU A 16 -22.74 45.22 -4.59
N ASN A 17 -23.25 46.03 -3.66
CA ASN A 17 -22.85 45.97 -2.25
C ASN A 17 -23.35 44.69 -1.57
N LEU A 18 -24.53 44.17 -1.92
CA LEU A 18 -25.01 42.89 -1.39
C LEU A 18 -24.13 41.74 -1.87
N LEU A 19 -23.85 41.69 -3.18
CA LEU A 19 -23.02 40.64 -3.77
C LEU A 19 -21.60 40.67 -3.22
N ARG A 20 -21.02 41.86 -3.04
CA ARG A 20 -19.69 42.03 -2.44
C ARG A 20 -19.66 41.56 -0.99
N ARG A 21 -20.70 41.86 -0.17
CA ARG A 21 -20.81 41.36 1.21
C ARG A 21 -20.88 39.84 1.26
N ILE A 22 -21.70 39.22 0.41
CA ILE A 22 -21.87 37.76 0.38
C ILE A 22 -20.61 37.06 -0.15
N ALA A 23 -19.98 37.60 -1.21
CA ALA A 23 -18.69 37.09 -1.69
C ALA A 23 -17.58 37.22 -0.64
N ASN A 24 -17.61 38.25 0.21
CA ASN A 24 -16.67 38.39 1.32
C ASN A 24 -16.98 37.41 2.47
N ILE A 25 -18.25 37.09 2.73
CA ILE A 25 -18.65 36.07 3.70
C ILE A 25 -18.14 34.70 3.26
N ILE A 26 -18.40 34.32 2.00
CA ILE A 26 -17.95 33.04 1.41
C ILE A 26 -16.42 32.94 1.44
N ARG A 27 -15.70 34.04 1.23
CA ARG A 27 -14.23 34.06 1.30
C ARG A 27 -13.65 34.02 2.71
N ARG A 28 -14.43 34.32 3.75
CA ARG A 28 -13.94 34.42 5.15
C ARG A 28 -14.22 33.16 5.97
N SER A 29 -15.29 32.43 5.66
CA SER A 29 -15.67 31.22 6.37
C SER A 29 -15.63 30.02 5.43
N LEU A 30 -15.08 28.91 5.93
CA LEU A 30 -15.11 27.60 5.26
C LEU A 30 -16.30 26.76 5.73
N GLU A 31 -17.03 27.22 6.75
CA GLU A 31 -18.14 26.50 7.36
C GLU A 31 -19.46 26.92 6.72
N ILE A 32 -20.17 25.93 6.15
CA ILE A 32 -21.36 26.19 5.34
C ILE A 32 -22.51 26.80 6.14
N GLU A 33 -22.65 26.44 7.42
CA GLU A 33 -23.71 26.96 8.30
C GLU A 33 -23.58 28.47 8.54
N GLU A 34 -22.35 28.97 8.67
CA GLU A 34 -22.08 30.41 8.81
C GLU A 34 -22.40 31.16 7.52
N ILE A 35 -21.99 30.60 6.37
CA ILE A 35 -22.26 31.17 5.05
C ILE A 35 -23.78 31.27 4.82
N LEU A 36 -24.52 30.20 5.09
CA LEU A 36 -25.97 30.13 4.92
C LEU A 36 -26.70 31.13 5.83
N SER A 37 -26.33 31.17 7.12
CA SER A 37 -26.94 32.05 8.11
C SER A 37 -26.69 33.53 7.82
N ALA A 38 -25.45 33.87 7.46
CA ALA A 38 -25.09 35.23 7.08
C ALA A 38 -25.78 35.64 5.77
N THR A 39 -25.89 34.72 4.79
CA THR A 39 -26.62 34.99 3.55
C THR A 39 -28.11 35.24 3.79
N ALA A 40 -28.77 34.43 4.63
CA ALA A 40 -30.16 34.69 5.03
C ALA A 40 -30.31 36.08 5.68
N ALA A 41 -29.37 36.50 6.52
CA ALA A 41 -29.41 37.83 7.14
C ALA A 41 -29.22 38.98 6.14
N GLU A 42 -28.26 38.85 5.22
CA GLU A 42 -28.00 39.85 4.19
C GLU A 42 -29.16 39.99 3.21
N VAL A 43 -29.71 38.88 2.73
CA VAL A 43 -30.87 38.88 1.83
C VAL A 43 -32.11 39.45 2.52
N ARG A 44 -32.34 39.16 3.81
CA ARG A 44 -33.44 39.78 4.58
C ARG A 44 -33.29 41.29 4.69
N ARG A 45 -32.07 41.80 4.93
CA ARG A 45 -31.82 43.25 4.99
C ARG A 45 -32.02 43.90 3.62
N PHE A 46 -31.52 43.27 2.55
CA PHE A 46 -31.68 43.77 1.19
C PHE A 46 -33.14 43.82 0.75
N LEU A 47 -33.83 42.69 0.86
CA LEU A 47 -35.26 42.60 0.54
C LEU A 47 -36.13 43.25 1.60
N ALA A 48 -35.59 43.85 2.66
CA ALA A 48 -36.35 44.46 3.76
C ALA A 48 -37.59 43.66 4.24
N THR A 49 -37.55 42.32 4.21
CA THR A 49 -38.65 41.43 4.63
C THR A 49 -38.51 41.01 6.10
N ASP A 50 -39.55 40.33 6.62
CA ASP A 50 -39.58 39.92 8.02
C ASP A 50 -38.79 38.65 8.28
N ARG A 51 -38.76 37.72 7.32
CA ARG A 51 -38.03 36.45 7.46
C ARG A 51 -37.41 36.02 6.13
N VAL A 52 -36.16 35.60 6.17
CA VAL A 52 -35.52 34.84 5.08
C VAL A 52 -34.99 33.55 5.65
N LYS A 53 -35.27 32.45 4.97
CA LYS A 53 -34.84 31.11 5.36
C LYS A 53 -34.24 30.36 4.19
N ILE A 54 -33.30 29.48 4.48
CA ILE A 54 -32.76 28.51 3.53
C ILE A 54 -33.27 27.14 3.93
N TYR A 55 -33.98 26.52 3.01
CA TYR A 55 -34.63 25.23 3.15
C TYR A 55 -33.86 24.19 2.35
N LYS A 56 -33.44 23.09 2.96
CA LYS A 56 -32.70 22.00 2.30
C LYS A 56 -33.61 20.78 2.16
N PHE A 57 -33.65 20.19 0.97
CA PHE A 57 -34.39 18.97 0.74
C PHE A 57 -33.62 17.75 1.25
N HIS A 58 -34.37 16.81 1.84
CA HIS A 58 -33.93 15.47 2.17
C HIS A 58 -34.23 14.50 1.00
N PRO A 59 -33.58 13.32 0.94
CA PRO A 59 -33.79 12.36 -0.15
C PRO A 59 -35.21 11.81 -0.28
N ASP A 60 -35.94 11.72 0.84
CA ASP A 60 -37.36 11.31 0.87
C ASP A 60 -38.32 12.40 0.38
N GLY A 61 -37.77 13.57 0.05
CA GLY A 61 -38.51 14.73 -0.40
C GLY A 61 -39.04 15.61 0.73
N SER A 62 -38.90 15.25 2.00
CA SER A 62 -39.08 16.20 3.10
C SER A 62 -37.95 17.25 3.07
N GLY A 63 -37.93 18.18 4.01
CA GLY A 63 -36.82 19.11 4.09
C GLY A 63 -36.82 19.96 5.34
N GLN A 64 -35.66 20.55 5.62
CA GLN A 64 -35.36 21.24 6.87
C GLN A 64 -34.97 22.69 6.64
N VAL A 65 -35.35 23.56 7.56
CA VAL A 65 -34.81 24.93 7.61
C VAL A 65 -33.47 24.92 8.33
N ILE A 66 -32.40 25.06 7.55
CA ILE A 66 -31.01 24.97 8.04
C ILE A 66 -30.38 26.33 8.36
N ALA A 67 -30.97 27.42 7.85
CA ALA A 67 -30.57 28.78 8.17
C ALA A 67 -31.77 29.71 8.12
N GLU A 68 -31.80 30.69 9.02
CA GLU A 68 -32.93 31.62 9.15
C GLU A 68 -32.46 32.97 9.68
N SER A 69 -33.06 34.05 9.17
CA SER A 69 -32.96 35.40 9.74
C SER A 69 -34.36 36.00 9.88
N ILE A 70 -34.67 36.57 11.05
CA ILE A 70 -35.98 37.14 11.37
C ILE A 70 -35.83 38.58 11.89
N ARG A 71 -36.77 39.46 11.51
CA ARG A 71 -36.94 40.83 12.04
C ARG A 71 -37.84 40.82 13.27
N ASP A 72 -37.32 41.31 14.40
CA ASP A 72 -38.07 41.65 15.62
C ASP A 72 -39.06 40.56 16.12
N ARG A 73 -38.84 39.29 15.76
CA ARG A 73 -39.73 38.15 16.04
C ARG A 73 -41.18 38.36 15.60
N ILE A 74 -41.43 39.16 14.55
CA ILE A 74 -42.75 39.39 13.96
C ILE A 74 -43.38 38.07 13.48
N LEU A 75 -42.55 37.19 12.93
CA LEU A 75 -42.91 35.82 12.55
C LEU A 75 -42.22 34.81 13.49
N PRO A 76 -42.85 33.67 13.78
CA PRO A 76 -42.23 32.61 14.58
C PRO A 76 -41.01 32.02 13.87
N SER A 77 -40.03 31.56 14.66
CA SER A 77 -38.83 30.90 14.14
C SER A 77 -39.14 29.49 13.66
N LEU A 78 -38.60 29.13 12.50
CA LEU A 78 -38.69 27.81 11.91
C LEU A 78 -37.33 27.10 11.83
N LEU A 79 -36.26 27.74 12.32
CA LEU A 79 -34.91 27.18 12.30
C LEU A 79 -34.87 25.80 12.96
N GLY A 80 -34.29 24.83 12.25
CA GLY A 80 -34.16 23.44 12.70
C GLY A 80 -35.40 22.57 12.48
N LEU A 81 -36.55 23.14 12.11
CA LEU A 81 -37.78 22.39 11.88
C LEU A 81 -37.82 21.72 10.50
N ASN A 82 -38.38 20.52 10.45
CA ASN A 82 -38.63 19.73 9.25
C ASN A 82 -40.06 19.93 8.75
N PHE A 83 -40.21 19.83 7.44
CA PHE A 83 -41.45 19.94 6.70
C PHE A 83 -41.60 18.70 5.81
N PRO A 84 -42.78 18.06 5.78
CA PRO A 84 -43.01 16.85 5.02
C PRO A 84 -43.03 17.13 3.52
N ALA A 85 -42.87 16.07 2.72
CA ALA A 85 -42.77 16.20 1.28
C ALA A 85 -44.02 16.82 0.63
N ASP A 86 -45.19 16.58 1.21
CA ASP A 86 -46.48 17.04 0.65
C ASP A 86 -46.64 18.56 0.66
N ASP A 87 -45.90 19.28 1.51
CA ASP A 87 -45.96 20.75 1.60
C ASP A 87 -45.49 21.44 0.30
N ILE A 88 -44.62 20.77 -0.46
CA ILE A 88 -44.18 21.20 -1.79
C ILE A 88 -44.48 20.07 -2.76
N PRO A 89 -45.63 20.11 -3.46
CA PRO A 89 -46.04 19.04 -4.37
C PRO A 89 -44.99 18.76 -5.46
N LEU A 90 -44.93 17.51 -5.92
CA LEU A 90 -44.01 17.05 -6.98
C LEU A 90 -44.04 17.94 -8.25
N SER A 91 -45.23 18.40 -8.66
CA SER A 91 -45.39 19.29 -9.81
C SER A 91 -44.70 20.64 -9.62
N SER A 92 -44.74 21.21 -8.41
CA SER A 92 -44.02 22.45 -8.08
C SER A 92 -42.52 22.24 -8.09
N ARG A 93 -42.03 21.08 -7.62
CA ARG A 93 -40.59 20.74 -7.66
C ARG A 93 -40.07 20.56 -9.07
N GLN A 94 -40.83 19.89 -9.94
CA GLN A 94 -40.47 19.76 -11.36
C GLN A 94 -40.32 21.12 -12.02
N LEU A 95 -41.21 22.08 -11.74
CA LEU A 95 -41.08 23.45 -12.24
C LEU A 95 -39.83 24.16 -11.70
N PHE A 96 -39.44 23.92 -10.44
CA PHE A 96 -38.18 24.43 -9.90
C PHE A 96 -36.97 23.83 -10.63
N ILE A 97 -37.01 22.55 -11.02
CA ILE A 97 -35.90 21.85 -11.69
C ILE A 97 -35.81 22.24 -13.17
N GLU A 98 -36.88 22.04 -13.93
CA GLU A 98 -36.91 22.15 -15.39
C GLU A 98 -36.83 23.61 -15.85
N ALA A 99 -37.61 24.49 -15.22
CA ALA A 99 -37.73 25.89 -15.63
C ALA A 99 -36.93 26.86 -14.74
N ARG A 100 -36.29 26.37 -13.67
CA ARG A 100 -35.62 27.19 -12.64
C ARG A 100 -36.50 28.34 -12.17
N VAL A 101 -37.79 28.04 -11.93
CA VAL A 101 -38.81 29.05 -11.70
C VAL A 101 -38.58 29.82 -10.39
N ARG A 102 -38.67 31.14 -10.45
CA ARG A 102 -38.76 32.03 -9.28
C ARG A 102 -40.24 32.27 -8.99
N SER A 103 -40.69 31.93 -7.78
CA SER A 103 -42.12 32.00 -7.41
C SER A 103 -42.37 33.14 -6.43
N ILE A 104 -43.32 34.01 -6.75
CA ILE A 104 -43.78 35.14 -5.93
C ILE A 104 -45.26 34.92 -5.62
N VAL A 105 -45.63 34.83 -4.36
CA VAL A 105 -47.02 34.66 -3.91
C VAL A 105 -47.49 35.91 -3.19
N ASP A 106 -48.55 36.52 -3.70
CA ASP A 106 -49.34 37.53 -2.97
C ASP A 106 -50.65 36.90 -2.50
N VAL A 107 -50.75 36.72 -1.18
CA VAL A 107 -51.87 36.04 -0.52
C VAL A 107 -53.15 36.86 -0.58
N ASN A 108 -53.05 38.20 -0.55
CA ASN A 108 -54.21 39.09 -0.56
C ASN A 108 -54.88 39.11 -1.93
N SER A 109 -54.09 39.24 -3.00
CA SER A 109 -54.59 39.23 -4.37
C SER A 109 -54.80 37.82 -4.93
N ARG A 110 -54.36 36.78 -4.21
CA ARG A 110 -54.38 35.37 -4.63
C ARG A 110 -53.67 35.15 -5.97
N GLN A 111 -52.59 35.90 -6.20
CA GLN A 111 -51.78 35.83 -7.40
C GLN A 111 -50.40 35.19 -7.15
N LEU A 112 -50.03 34.27 -8.04
CA LEU A 112 -48.73 33.63 -8.14
C LEU A 112 -48.01 34.24 -9.34
N GLY A 113 -47.04 35.10 -9.09
CA GLY A 113 -46.06 35.54 -10.07
C GLY A 113 -44.98 34.47 -10.27
N GLN A 114 -44.68 34.13 -11.52
CA GLN A 114 -43.63 33.19 -11.88
C GLN A 114 -42.69 33.86 -12.89
N SER A 115 -41.40 33.90 -12.57
CA SER A 115 -40.35 34.25 -13.54
C SER A 115 -39.58 32.98 -13.90
N LEU A 116 -39.60 32.63 -15.19
CA LEU A 116 -38.99 31.42 -15.74
C LEU A 116 -37.60 31.77 -16.27
N LEU A 117 -36.56 31.13 -15.77
CA LEU A 117 -35.20 31.30 -16.31
C LEU A 117 -34.97 30.41 -17.54
N ARG A 118 -35.64 29.25 -17.60
CA ARG A 118 -35.59 28.32 -18.72
C ARG A 118 -36.99 27.94 -19.18
N ASP A 119 -37.10 27.72 -20.49
CA ASP A 119 -38.30 27.15 -21.09
C ASP A 119 -38.35 25.64 -20.73
N PRO A 120 -39.43 25.14 -20.11
CA PRO A 120 -39.51 23.75 -19.65
C PRO A 120 -39.53 22.72 -20.79
N GLU A 121 -39.99 23.09 -21.99
CA GLU A 121 -40.06 22.16 -23.14
C GLU A 121 -38.76 22.17 -23.96
N THR A 122 -38.10 23.33 -24.09
CA THR A 122 -36.94 23.51 -24.98
C THR A 122 -35.61 23.69 -24.24
N GLY A 123 -35.63 23.94 -22.94
CA GLY A 123 -34.44 24.14 -22.09
C GLY A 123 -33.66 25.45 -22.34
N LYS A 124 -34.14 26.32 -23.26
CA LYS A 124 -33.49 27.59 -23.62
C LYS A 124 -33.80 28.69 -22.60
N LEU A 125 -32.88 29.65 -22.47
CA LEU A 125 -33.07 30.85 -21.64
C LEU A 125 -34.23 31.69 -22.20
N VAL A 126 -35.14 32.12 -21.31
CA VAL A 126 -36.33 32.94 -21.65
C VAL A 126 -36.11 34.38 -21.15
N ARG A 127 -36.79 35.36 -21.76
CA ARG A 127 -36.83 36.74 -21.22
C ARG A 127 -37.41 36.74 -19.81
N ASP A 128 -36.84 37.60 -18.98
CA ASP A 128 -37.05 37.68 -17.54
C ASP A 128 -38.38 38.37 -17.16
N ASP A 129 -39.50 37.90 -17.71
CA ASP A 129 -40.83 38.49 -17.52
C ASP A 129 -41.61 37.76 -16.40
N ILE A 130 -42.22 38.51 -15.48
CA ILE A 130 -43.07 37.93 -14.41
C ILE A 130 -44.48 37.64 -14.95
N ARG A 131 -44.88 36.36 -14.95
CA ARG A 131 -46.23 35.91 -15.36
C ARG A 131 -47.09 35.64 -14.14
N TYR A 132 -48.27 36.26 -14.06
CA TYR A 132 -49.19 36.06 -12.94
C TYR A 132 -50.30 35.06 -13.29
N ARG A 133 -50.57 34.14 -12.36
CA ARG A 133 -51.73 33.23 -12.39
C ARG A 133 -52.38 33.14 -11.01
N SER A 134 -53.54 32.49 -10.91
CA SER A 134 -54.16 32.26 -9.61
C SER A 134 -53.37 31.22 -8.79
N VAL A 135 -53.18 31.50 -7.50
CA VAL A 135 -52.57 30.57 -6.54
C VAL A 135 -53.60 29.52 -6.14
N ASP A 136 -53.15 28.29 -5.87
CA ASP A 136 -53.99 27.27 -5.26
C ASP A 136 -54.51 27.73 -3.88
N ALA A 137 -55.81 27.48 -3.61
CA ALA A 137 -56.45 27.87 -2.36
C ALA A 137 -55.78 27.22 -1.13
N CYS A 138 -55.30 25.98 -1.26
CA CYS A 138 -54.58 25.27 -0.21
C CYS A 138 -53.30 26.01 0.19
N HIS A 139 -52.53 26.52 -0.80
CA HIS A 139 -51.29 27.24 -0.52
C HIS A 139 -51.53 28.62 0.10
N VAL A 140 -52.64 29.29 -0.27
CA VAL A 140 -53.08 30.55 0.34
C VAL A 140 -53.40 30.34 1.83
N GLU A 141 -54.16 29.31 2.16
CA GLU A 141 -54.48 28.94 3.54
C GLU A 141 -53.22 28.59 4.34
N TYR A 142 -52.31 27.82 3.75
CA TYR A 142 -51.01 27.44 4.36
C TYR A 142 -50.16 28.67 4.73
N LEU A 143 -49.97 29.62 3.80
CA LEU A 143 -49.21 30.85 4.07
C LEU A 143 -49.91 31.76 5.09
N THR A 144 -51.25 31.81 5.05
CA THR A 144 -52.06 32.56 6.03
C THR A 144 -51.88 32.00 7.43
N ALA A 145 -51.87 30.67 7.60
CA ALA A 145 -51.61 30.00 8.87
C ALA A 145 -50.17 30.26 9.39
N MET A 146 -49.20 30.48 8.51
CA MET A 146 -47.84 30.93 8.88
C MET A 146 -47.75 32.42 9.24
N GLY A 147 -48.84 33.20 9.12
CA GLY A 147 -48.84 34.66 9.29
C GLY A 147 -48.20 35.43 8.13
N VAL A 148 -48.08 34.81 6.96
CA VAL A 148 -47.37 35.36 5.79
C VAL A 148 -48.38 35.89 4.77
N LYS A 149 -48.17 37.12 4.27
CA LYS A 149 -48.99 37.74 3.22
C LYS A 149 -48.26 37.89 1.88
N SER A 150 -46.93 37.84 1.88
CA SER A 150 -46.11 37.82 0.67
C SER A 150 -44.96 36.84 0.83
N SER A 151 -44.72 36.02 -0.19
CA SER A 151 -43.67 34.99 -0.22
C SER A 151 -42.90 35.04 -1.53
N LEU A 152 -41.57 34.94 -1.47
CA LEU A 152 -40.67 34.79 -2.61
C LEU A 152 -39.82 33.54 -2.40
N ALA A 153 -39.78 32.64 -3.39
CA ALA A 153 -39.00 31.41 -3.35
C ALA A 153 -38.13 31.25 -4.60
N LEU A 154 -36.84 30.97 -4.39
CA LEU A 154 -35.85 30.73 -5.44
C LEU A 154 -35.15 29.37 -5.23
N PRO A 155 -34.92 28.59 -6.30
CA PRO A 155 -34.27 27.28 -6.21
C PRO A 155 -32.74 27.39 -6.11
N ILE A 156 -32.16 26.66 -5.16
CA ILE A 156 -30.71 26.47 -4.97
C ILE A 156 -30.31 25.13 -5.58
N PHE A 157 -29.25 25.11 -6.39
CA PHE A 157 -28.81 23.91 -7.10
C PHE A 157 -27.43 23.43 -6.67
N HIS A 158 -27.21 22.12 -6.74
CA HIS A 158 -25.89 21.51 -6.68
C HIS A 158 -25.82 20.40 -7.74
N ARG A 159 -24.86 20.46 -8.68
CA ARG A 159 -24.71 19.52 -9.81
C ARG A 159 -26.04 19.28 -10.57
N ASP A 160 -26.76 20.35 -10.86
CA ASP A 160 -28.08 20.36 -11.53
C ASP A 160 -29.23 19.65 -10.78
N GLN A 161 -29.01 19.18 -9.55
CA GLN A 161 -30.08 18.73 -8.66
C GLN A 161 -30.57 19.87 -7.76
N LEU A 162 -31.89 19.91 -7.51
CA LEU A 162 -32.51 20.86 -6.59
C LEU A 162 -32.07 20.51 -5.17
N TRP A 163 -31.14 21.30 -4.64
CA TRP A 163 -30.58 21.10 -3.30
C TRP A 163 -31.50 21.69 -2.22
N GLY A 164 -32.11 22.83 -2.53
CA GLY A 164 -32.92 23.56 -1.56
C GLY A 164 -33.62 24.78 -2.15
N LEU A 165 -34.24 25.58 -1.29
CA LEU A 165 -34.89 26.84 -1.63
C LEU A 165 -34.40 27.96 -0.73
N LEU A 166 -34.17 29.14 -1.30
CA LEU A 166 -34.10 30.39 -0.55
C LEU A 166 -35.51 31.00 -0.53
N VAL A 167 -36.07 31.18 0.66
CA VAL A 167 -37.46 31.64 0.83
C VAL A 167 -37.53 32.89 1.70
N SER A 168 -38.12 33.96 1.17
CA SER A 168 -38.37 35.23 1.85
C SER A 168 -39.87 35.38 2.15
N HIS A 169 -40.22 35.62 3.41
CA HIS A 169 -41.59 35.77 3.90
C HIS A 169 -41.79 37.16 4.52
N HIS A 170 -42.95 37.77 4.26
CA HIS A 170 -43.35 39.06 4.83
C HIS A 170 -44.79 38.99 5.36
N ALA A 171 -45.04 39.57 6.52
CA ALA A 171 -46.35 39.59 7.18
C ALA A 171 -47.33 40.61 6.56
N GLN A 172 -46.81 41.53 5.74
CA GLN A 172 -47.60 42.48 4.95
C GLN A 172 -47.49 42.19 3.45
N PRO A 173 -48.47 42.61 2.62
CA PRO A 173 -48.38 42.50 1.18
C PRO A 173 -47.15 43.25 0.67
N ARG A 174 -46.40 42.63 -0.23
CA ARG A 174 -45.21 43.18 -0.84
C ARG A 174 -45.05 42.66 -2.26
N SER A 175 -44.82 43.56 -3.20
CA SER A 175 -44.39 43.25 -4.56
C SER A 175 -42.86 43.24 -4.63
N PHE A 176 -42.32 42.42 -5.54
CA PHE A 176 -40.89 42.34 -5.84
C PHE A 176 -40.65 42.83 -7.26
N LEU A 177 -39.60 43.62 -7.46
CA LEU A 177 -39.19 44.15 -8.75
C LEU A 177 -38.22 43.20 -9.46
N GLU A 178 -38.21 43.19 -10.79
CA GLU A 178 -37.27 42.36 -11.58
C GLU A 178 -35.79 42.55 -11.18
N PRO A 179 -35.28 43.77 -10.95
CA PRO A 179 -33.91 43.94 -10.45
C PRO A 179 -33.66 43.28 -9.10
N GLU A 180 -34.63 43.32 -8.17
CA GLU A 180 -34.48 42.64 -6.87
C GLU A 180 -34.35 41.12 -7.07
N LEU A 181 -35.11 40.54 -8.01
CA LEU A 181 -35.06 39.11 -8.33
C LEU A 181 -33.72 38.71 -8.96
N GLN A 182 -33.18 39.55 -9.84
CA GLN A 182 -31.87 39.29 -10.47
C GLN A 182 -30.75 39.27 -9.44
N VAL A 183 -30.75 40.23 -8.51
CA VAL A 183 -29.74 40.30 -7.46
C VAL A 183 -29.83 39.09 -6.52
N VAL A 184 -31.04 38.72 -6.08
CA VAL A 184 -31.22 37.55 -5.21
C VAL A 184 -30.87 36.25 -5.94
N GLN A 185 -31.11 36.16 -7.26
CA GLN A 185 -30.67 35.03 -8.06
C GLN A 185 -29.14 34.93 -8.09
N MET A 186 -28.43 36.03 -8.33
CA MET A 186 -26.97 36.06 -8.29
C MET A 186 -26.43 35.62 -6.91
N VAL A 187 -27.12 35.98 -5.83
CA VAL A 187 -26.79 35.51 -4.47
C VAL A 187 -27.00 34.00 -4.35
N VAL A 188 -28.10 33.46 -4.85
CA VAL A 188 -28.39 32.02 -4.86
C VAL A 188 -27.36 31.24 -5.69
N ASP A 189 -26.89 31.81 -6.80
CA ASP A 189 -25.84 31.21 -7.62
C ASP A 189 -24.50 31.17 -6.86
N GLN A 190 -24.13 32.24 -6.16
CA GLN A 190 -22.94 32.26 -5.29
C GLN A 190 -23.05 31.26 -4.14
N LEU A 191 -24.25 31.12 -3.55
CA LEU A 191 -24.55 30.10 -2.55
C LEU A 191 -24.35 28.68 -3.11
N SER A 192 -24.79 28.44 -4.33
CA SER A 192 -24.63 27.14 -5.01
C SER A 192 -23.15 26.79 -5.20
N VAL A 193 -22.31 27.77 -5.52
CA VAL A 193 -20.84 27.61 -5.59
C VAL A 193 -20.25 27.31 -4.20
N ALA A 194 -20.65 28.04 -3.17
CA ALA A 194 -20.17 27.81 -1.80
C ALA A 194 -20.55 26.42 -1.27
N ILE A 195 -21.76 25.94 -1.58
CA ILE A 195 -22.20 24.58 -1.27
C ILE A 195 -21.33 23.55 -1.98
N ALA A 196 -21.05 23.74 -3.28
CA ALA A 196 -20.18 22.84 -4.04
C ALA A 196 -18.76 22.78 -3.46
N GLN A 197 -18.19 23.92 -3.06
CA GLN A 197 -16.89 23.99 -2.41
C GLN A 197 -16.88 23.29 -1.05
N SER A 198 -17.91 23.49 -0.23
CA SER A 198 -18.04 22.82 1.06
C SER A 198 -18.12 21.29 0.92
N ILE A 199 -18.89 20.79 -0.04
CA ILE A 199 -18.98 19.34 -0.31
C ILE A 199 -17.64 18.78 -0.79
N LEU A 200 -16.93 19.49 -1.67
CA LEU A 200 -15.58 19.10 -2.11
C LEU A 200 -14.58 19.08 -0.95
N LEU A 201 -14.60 20.10 -0.09
CA LEU A 201 -13.73 20.19 1.09
C LEU A 201 -14.02 19.07 2.09
N ALA A 202 -15.30 18.76 2.33
CA ALA A 202 -15.71 17.64 3.18
C ALA A 202 -15.18 16.31 2.63
N SER A 203 -15.34 16.06 1.33
CA SER A 203 -14.84 14.86 0.66
C SER A 203 -13.30 14.75 0.72
N ALA A 204 -12.57 15.85 0.52
CA ALA A 204 -11.12 15.87 0.64
C ALA A 204 -10.64 15.60 2.08
N ARG A 205 -11.33 16.15 3.09
CA ARG A 205 -11.07 15.87 4.51
C ARG A 205 -11.33 14.40 4.84
N GLU A 206 -12.41 13.82 4.35
CA GLU A 206 -12.74 12.39 4.53
C GLU A 206 -11.67 11.49 3.89
N GLN A 207 -11.19 11.82 2.70
CA GLN A 207 -10.13 11.07 2.03
C GLN A 207 -8.80 11.13 2.81
N ALA A 208 -8.38 12.32 3.27
CA ALA A 208 -7.19 12.46 4.09
C ALA A 208 -7.29 11.68 5.41
N GLN A 209 -8.45 11.72 6.05
CA GLN A 209 -8.71 10.96 7.28
C GLN A 209 -8.64 9.44 7.03
N ARG A 210 -9.15 8.96 5.89
CA ARG A 210 -9.05 7.55 5.48
C ARG A 210 -7.59 7.10 5.37
N GLU A 211 -6.74 7.88 4.70
CA GLU A 211 -5.31 7.56 4.55
C GLU A 211 -4.58 7.54 5.89
N ILE A 212 -4.88 8.51 6.77
CA ILE A 212 -4.33 8.54 8.13
C ILE A 212 -4.70 7.27 8.90
N THR A 213 -5.97 6.84 8.83
CA THR A 213 -6.43 5.62 9.50
C THR A 213 -5.74 4.36 8.95
N ILE A 214 -5.64 4.22 7.63
CA ILE A 214 -4.94 3.08 7.00
C ILE A 214 -3.47 3.03 7.47
N ASN A 215 -2.79 4.17 7.50
CA ASN A 215 -1.39 4.26 7.92
C ASN A 215 -1.17 4.00 9.43
N ARG A 216 -2.19 4.16 10.28
CA ARG A 216 -2.13 3.76 11.70
C ARG A 216 -2.28 2.25 11.88
N VAL A 217 -3.18 1.64 11.12
CA VAL A 217 -3.47 0.20 11.18
C VAL A 217 -2.36 -0.63 10.53
N ALA A 218 -1.82 -0.20 9.39
CA ALA A 218 -0.80 -0.93 8.62
C ALA A 218 0.39 -1.46 9.46
N PRO A 219 1.12 -0.65 10.26
CA PRO A 219 2.30 -1.12 10.99
C PRO A 219 2.00 -2.17 12.07
N ARG A 220 0.75 -2.29 12.55
CA ARG A 220 0.35 -3.33 13.50
C ARG A 220 0.22 -4.71 12.85
N ILE A 221 -0.01 -4.74 11.54
CA ILE A 221 -0.31 -5.97 10.79
C ILE A 221 0.88 -6.37 9.90
N ASP A 222 1.83 -5.46 9.61
CA ASP A 222 2.95 -5.67 8.69
C ASP A 222 4.25 -6.20 9.36
N SER A 223 4.17 -6.68 10.60
CA SER A 223 5.36 -7.13 11.35
C SER A 223 5.69 -8.61 11.10
N LEU A 224 6.93 -8.89 10.69
CA LEU A 224 7.52 -10.24 10.56
C LEU A 224 7.54 -11.04 11.89
N SER A 225 7.19 -10.40 13.01
CA SER A 225 7.35 -10.88 14.39
C SER A 225 6.04 -11.30 15.07
N GLY A 226 4.87 -11.00 14.48
CA GLY A 226 3.57 -11.33 15.04
C GLY A 226 2.47 -10.43 14.49
N LEU A 227 1.30 -11.02 14.21
CA LEU A 227 0.14 -10.33 13.66
C LEU A 227 -0.76 -9.85 14.81
N ASP A 228 -0.82 -8.53 15.06
CA ASP A 228 -1.69 -7.94 16.10
C ASP A 228 -3.09 -7.65 15.54
N LEU A 229 -3.87 -8.72 15.35
CA LEU A 229 -5.25 -8.63 14.83
C LEU A 229 -6.22 -7.97 15.82
N GLN A 230 -5.99 -8.15 17.12
CA GLN A 230 -6.83 -7.55 18.16
C GLN A 230 -6.64 -6.03 18.19
N GLY A 231 -5.39 -5.55 18.23
CA GLY A 231 -5.10 -4.11 18.20
C GLY A 231 -5.53 -3.45 16.90
N ALA A 232 -5.46 -4.16 15.77
CA ALA A 232 -6.02 -3.67 14.51
C ALA A 232 -7.55 -3.51 14.60
N LEU A 233 -8.28 -4.50 15.13
CA LEU A 233 -9.73 -4.42 15.28
C LEU A 233 -10.17 -3.27 16.21
N GLU A 234 -9.44 -3.05 17.30
CA GLU A 234 -9.70 -1.96 18.26
C GLU A 234 -9.48 -0.56 17.68
N GLU A 235 -8.65 -0.40 16.65
CA GLU A 235 -8.51 0.87 15.91
C GLU A 235 -9.55 1.02 14.78
N ILE A 236 -9.95 -0.09 14.15
CA ILE A 236 -10.91 -0.09 13.03
C ILE A 236 -12.32 0.29 13.51
N VAL A 237 -12.78 -0.27 14.64
CA VAL A 237 -14.16 -0.09 15.11
C VAL A 237 -14.50 1.38 15.41
N PRO A 238 -13.69 2.15 16.18
CA PRO A 238 -13.95 3.56 16.41
C PRO A 238 -13.85 4.40 15.13
N SER A 239 -12.94 4.05 14.22
CA SER A 239 -12.73 4.77 12.95
C SER A 239 -13.93 4.67 12.00
N LEU A 240 -14.74 3.61 12.14
CA LEU A 240 -16.00 3.42 11.40
C LEU A 240 -17.24 3.85 12.20
N ALA A 241 -17.04 4.53 13.33
CA ALA A 241 -18.09 4.88 14.29
C ALA A 241 -18.97 3.67 14.67
N GLY A 242 -18.34 2.51 14.87
CA GLY A 242 -18.99 1.30 15.38
C GLY A 242 -19.02 1.27 16.90
N SER A 243 -20.06 0.67 17.48
CA SER A 243 -20.14 0.37 18.91
C SER A 243 -19.35 -0.90 19.25
N GLY A 244 -19.27 -1.84 18.31
CA GLY A 244 -18.51 -3.07 18.43
C GLY A 244 -18.04 -3.59 17.07
N GLY A 245 -17.17 -4.58 17.08
CA GLY A 245 -16.71 -5.24 15.87
C GLY A 245 -16.20 -6.64 16.14
N ARG A 246 -16.12 -7.43 15.08
CA ARG A 246 -15.73 -8.83 15.11
C ARG A 246 -14.94 -9.16 13.86
N LEU A 247 -13.78 -9.79 14.05
CA LEU A 247 -12.99 -10.36 12.96
C LEU A 247 -13.04 -11.88 13.08
N TYR A 248 -13.62 -12.53 12.07
CA TYR A 248 -13.73 -13.97 11.96
C TYR A 248 -12.70 -14.47 10.94
N ILE A 249 -11.87 -15.43 11.32
CA ILE A 249 -10.86 -16.05 10.45
C ILE A 249 -11.02 -17.57 10.46
N ASN A 250 -11.02 -18.18 9.27
CA ASN A 250 -11.16 -19.62 9.11
C ASN A 250 -9.78 -20.31 9.17
N SER A 251 -9.53 -21.15 10.17
CA SER A 251 -8.22 -21.79 10.41
C SER A 251 -7.88 -22.88 9.38
N LEU A 252 -8.87 -23.43 8.67
CA LEU A 252 -8.67 -24.42 7.59
C LEU A 252 -7.92 -23.88 6.35
N ALA A 253 -7.64 -22.58 6.28
CA ALA A 253 -6.72 -22.02 5.29
C ALA A 253 -5.25 -22.43 5.54
N ASN A 254 -4.91 -22.94 6.73
CA ASN A 254 -3.54 -23.31 7.11
C ASN A 254 -3.06 -24.67 6.56
N THR A 255 -3.94 -25.59 6.17
CA THR A 255 -3.56 -27.01 5.93
C THR A 255 -3.33 -27.39 4.47
N GLY A 256 -3.59 -26.51 3.49
CA GLY A 256 -3.20 -26.74 2.09
C GLY A 256 -3.89 -27.90 1.35
N GLU A 257 -4.77 -28.66 2.00
CA GLU A 257 -5.54 -29.75 1.38
C GLU A 257 -7.02 -29.35 1.26
N PHE A 258 -7.43 -28.88 0.07
CA PHE A 258 -8.84 -28.88 -0.33
C PHE A 258 -9.04 -29.94 -1.43
N PRO A 259 -9.91 -30.94 -1.22
CA PRO A 259 -10.37 -31.79 -2.31
C PRO A 259 -11.36 -30.99 -3.18
N ILE A 260 -11.06 -30.87 -4.45
CA ILE A 260 -11.92 -30.27 -5.47
C ILE A 260 -13.07 -31.24 -5.75
N THR A 261 -14.12 -31.24 -4.93
CA THR A 261 -15.42 -31.83 -5.30
C THR A 261 -16.58 -31.08 -4.63
N ASN A 262 -17.37 -30.42 -5.49
CA ASN A 262 -18.75 -29.94 -5.36
C ASN A 262 -19.40 -29.76 -3.97
N SER A 263 -19.70 -28.48 -3.68
CA SER A 263 -20.97 -27.99 -3.11
C SER A 263 -21.46 -28.57 -1.79
N GLN A 264 -20.62 -28.58 -0.75
CA GLN A 264 -21.03 -28.48 0.66
C GLN A 264 -19.78 -28.23 1.52
N LEU A 265 -19.66 -27.05 2.13
CA LEU A 265 -18.68 -26.83 3.19
C LEU A 265 -19.00 -27.80 4.34
N PRO A 266 -18.02 -28.56 4.90
CA PRO A 266 -18.27 -29.42 6.03
C PRO A 266 -18.65 -28.55 7.24
N ILE A 267 -19.55 -29.07 8.05
CA ILE A 267 -19.86 -28.54 9.38
C ILE A 267 -18.53 -28.50 10.16
N THR A 268 -17.93 -27.33 10.31
CA THR A 268 -16.62 -27.13 10.94
C THR A 268 -16.72 -27.32 12.45
N ASN A 269 -15.81 -28.11 13.02
CA ASN A 269 -15.64 -28.28 14.45
C ASN A 269 -15.34 -26.91 15.11
N PRO A 270 -15.84 -26.62 16.33
CA PRO A 270 -15.62 -25.32 17.00
C PRO A 270 -14.15 -24.98 17.30
N GLN A 271 -13.22 -25.92 17.11
CA GLN A 271 -11.79 -25.74 17.38
C GLN A 271 -10.99 -25.14 16.21
N ASP A 272 -11.60 -24.96 15.02
CA ASP A 272 -10.91 -24.55 13.79
C ASP A 272 -11.17 -23.10 13.37
N VAL A 273 -11.58 -22.22 14.29
CA VAL A 273 -11.96 -20.83 14.00
C VAL A 273 -11.30 -19.88 15.01
N GLU A 274 -10.67 -18.82 14.51
CA GLU A 274 -10.18 -17.71 15.32
C GLU A 274 -11.15 -16.53 15.23
N ILE A 275 -11.55 -16.00 16.38
CA ILE A 275 -12.48 -14.87 16.48
C ILE A 275 -11.88 -13.81 17.40
N TYR A 276 -11.79 -12.60 16.88
CA TYR A 276 -11.40 -11.41 17.62
C TYR A 276 -12.63 -10.52 17.78
N THR A 277 -12.85 -9.95 18.96
CA THR A 277 -14.03 -9.15 19.27
C THR A 277 -13.65 -7.86 19.99
N CYS A 278 -14.46 -6.83 19.75
CA CYS A 278 -14.37 -5.53 20.40
C CYS A 278 -15.81 -5.00 20.64
N GLY A 279 -16.09 -4.40 21.79
CA GLY A 279 -17.41 -3.82 22.10
C GLY A 279 -18.57 -4.84 22.17
N PRO A 280 -19.84 -4.38 22.10
CA PRO A 280 -21.03 -5.24 22.14
C PRO A 280 -21.04 -6.27 21.01
N GLN A 281 -21.47 -7.49 21.33
CA GLN A 281 -21.47 -8.63 20.41
C GLN A 281 -22.85 -9.29 20.35
N PRO A 282 -23.24 -9.88 19.21
CA PRO A 282 -24.47 -10.67 19.12
C PRO A 282 -24.41 -11.89 20.05
N VAL A 283 -25.54 -12.19 20.69
CA VAL A 283 -25.70 -13.27 21.67
C VAL A 283 -26.60 -14.35 21.08
N MET A 284 -26.04 -15.53 20.82
CA MET A 284 -26.81 -16.63 20.24
C MET A 284 -27.81 -17.22 21.24
N PRO A 285 -29.08 -17.44 20.83
CA PRO A 285 -30.04 -18.21 21.63
C PRO A 285 -29.59 -19.66 21.83
N GLU A 286 -29.90 -20.27 22.98
CA GLU A 286 -29.55 -21.68 23.29
C GLU A 286 -30.09 -22.70 22.26
N GLN A 287 -31.15 -22.35 21.52
CA GLN A 287 -31.77 -23.19 20.49
C GLN A 287 -31.31 -22.84 19.05
N ALA A 288 -30.25 -22.04 18.89
CA ALA A 288 -29.74 -21.66 17.58
C ALA A 288 -29.16 -22.85 16.82
N LYS A 289 -29.37 -22.87 15.49
CA LYS A 289 -28.86 -23.93 14.60
C LYS A 289 -27.32 -23.93 14.51
N PHE A 290 -26.71 -22.76 14.66
CA PHE A 290 -25.26 -22.55 14.60
C PHE A 290 -24.83 -21.64 15.77
N ASN A 291 -23.58 -21.80 16.23
CA ASN A 291 -23.05 -21.05 17.36
C ASN A 291 -22.51 -19.66 16.98
N LEU A 292 -22.35 -19.39 15.68
CA LEU A 292 -21.77 -18.14 15.14
C LEU A 292 -22.67 -17.56 14.04
N ILE A 293 -22.74 -16.22 13.93
CA ILE A 293 -23.59 -15.58 12.92
C ILE A 293 -23.05 -15.89 11.52
N GLU A 294 -21.72 -15.98 11.39
CA GLU A 294 -20.97 -16.17 10.15
C GLU A 294 -21.18 -17.57 9.52
N GLN A 295 -21.74 -18.52 10.27
CA GLN A 295 -22.05 -19.88 9.81
C GLN A 295 -23.40 -19.99 9.08
N TYR A 296 -24.23 -18.95 9.11
CA TYR A 296 -25.51 -18.96 8.41
C TYR A 296 -25.32 -18.73 6.90
N SER A 297 -26.11 -19.44 6.08
CA SER A 297 -25.97 -19.43 4.60
C SER A 297 -26.22 -18.07 3.96
N VAL A 298 -26.93 -17.17 4.65
CA VAL A 298 -27.28 -15.82 4.15
C VAL A 298 -26.07 -15.01 3.71
N TRP A 299 -24.91 -15.18 4.37
CA TRP A 299 -23.68 -14.48 3.99
C TRP A 299 -23.07 -15.06 2.71
N GLN A 300 -23.10 -16.38 2.55
CA GLN A 300 -22.58 -17.07 1.36
C GLN A 300 -23.46 -16.83 0.13
N GLU A 301 -24.78 -16.73 0.33
CA GLU A 301 -25.73 -16.41 -0.74
C GLU A 301 -25.55 -14.97 -1.25
N HIS A 302 -25.16 -14.05 -0.37
CA HIS A 302 -24.90 -12.66 -0.73
C HIS A 302 -23.51 -12.45 -1.36
N PHE A 303 -22.45 -13.01 -0.75
CA PHE A 303 -21.07 -12.86 -1.21
C PHE A 303 -20.66 -13.97 -2.19
N LYS A 304 -20.94 -13.77 -3.48
CA LYS A 304 -20.49 -14.67 -4.55
C LYS A 304 -18.97 -14.52 -4.82
N PRO A 305 -18.29 -15.59 -5.30
CA PRO A 305 -16.86 -15.52 -5.63
C PRO A 305 -16.59 -14.44 -6.68
N GLY A 306 -15.72 -13.47 -6.35
CA GLY A 306 -15.32 -12.37 -7.25
C GLY A 306 -15.98 -11.01 -7.02
N GLY A 307 -16.83 -10.86 -5.99
CA GLY A 307 -17.40 -9.56 -5.60
C GLY A 307 -16.77 -9.00 -4.31
N GLU A 308 -16.04 -7.88 -4.40
CA GLU A 308 -15.50 -7.12 -3.25
C GLU A 308 -16.57 -6.23 -2.55
N GLN A 309 -17.86 -6.48 -2.76
CA GLN A 309 -18.89 -5.62 -2.19
C GLN A 309 -19.06 -5.91 -0.69
N ALA A 310 -18.82 -4.90 0.15
CA ALA A 310 -19.25 -4.90 1.54
C ALA A 310 -20.78 -4.84 1.62
N TRP A 311 -21.37 -5.48 2.63
CA TRP A 311 -22.80 -5.39 2.88
C TRP A 311 -23.07 -4.50 4.10
N ALA A 312 -23.50 -3.28 3.83
CA ALA A 312 -23.91 -2.31 4.83
C ALA A 312 -25.41 -2.45 5.11
N ILE A 313 -25.76 -2.75 6.35
CA ILE A 313 -27.13 -2.95 6.79
C ILE A 313 -27.38 -1.99 7.93
N SER A 314 -28.15 -0.94 7.65
CA SER A 314 -28.49 0.06 8.65
C SER A 314 -29.46 -0.54 9.68
N ASP A 315 -30.53 -1.25 9.27
CA ASP A 315 -31.48 -1.87 10.19
C ASP A 315 -31.68 -3.37 9.91
N LEU A 316 -31.14 -4.20 10.80
CA LEU A 316 -31.23 -5.67 10.79
C LEU A 316 -32.68 -6.19 10.74
N TYR A 317 -33.63 -5.45 11.31
CA TYR A 317 -35.03 -5.88 11.41
C TYR A 317 -35.85 -5.60 10.15
N ARG A 318 -35.37 -4.70 9.27
CA ARG A 318 -36.03 -4.37 7.99
C ARG A 318 -35.64 -5.32 6.85
N VAL A 319 -34.53 -6.05 6.97
CA VAL A 319 -34.02 -6.95 5.92
C VAL A 319 -34.65 -8.35 6.03
N PRO A 320 -35.50 -8.79 5.07
CA PRO A 320 -36.22 -10.05 5.20
C PRO A 320 -35.33 -11.30 5.21
N SER A 321 -34.18 -11.26 4.50
CA SER A 321 -33.24 -12.38 4.42
C SER A 321 -32.52 -12.67 5.74
N LEU A 322 -32.48 -11.71 6.68
CA LEU A 322 -31.81 -11.85 7.98
C LEU A 322 -32.74 -12.31 9.12
N ARG A 323 -34.00 -12.67 8.85
CA ARG A 323 -34.96 -13.10 9.89
C ARG A 323 -34.44 -14.23 10.78
N THR A 324 -33.62 -15.13 10.25
CA THR A 324 -33.02 -16.24 11.02
C THR A 324 -31.95 -15.79 12.01
N LEU A 325 -31.33 -14.63 11.78
CA LEU A 325 -30.25 -14.07 12.61
C LEU A 325 -30.75 -13.02 13.61
N GLN A 326 -31.90 -12.37 13.34
CA GLN A 326 -32.50 -11.37 14.23
C GLN A 326 -32.58 -11.80 15.72
N PRO A 327 -32.92 -13.06 16.08
CA PRO A 327 -32.94 -13.49 17.48
C PRO A 327 -31.61 -13.30 18.22
N ALA A 328 -30.46 -13.36 17.52
CA ALA A 328 -29.14 -13.18 18.11
C ALA A 328 -28.85 -11.73 18.52
N PHE A 329 -29.60 -10.76 17.97
CA PHE A 329 -29.42 -9.34 18.23
C PHE A 329 -30.48 -8.78 19.19
N ARG A 330 -31.58 -9.52 19.46
CA ARG A 330 -32.70 -9.07 20.31
C ARG A 330 -32.32 -8.75 21.74
N ALA A 331 -31.32 -9.44 22.30
CA ALA A 331 -30.83 -9.20 23.66
C ALA A 331 -29.79 -8.07 23.73
N THR A 332 -29.46 -7.45 22.60
CA THR A 332 -28.43 -6.42 22.46
C THR A 332 -29.04 -5.10 21.98
N GLN A 333 -28.29 -4.01 22.12
CA GLN A 333 -28.65 -2.72 21.51
C GLN A 333 -28.26 -2.65 20.02
N ILE A 334 -27.60 -3.68 19.47
CA ILE A 334 -27.10 -3.68 18.09
C ILE A 334 -28.26 -3.72 17.10
N ARG A 335 -28.23 -2.79 16.16
CA ARG A 335 -29.25 -2.65 15.11
C ARG A 335 -28.69 -2.56 13.70
N GLY A 336 -27.48 -2.04 13.54
CA GLY A 336 -26.76 -1.98 12.27
C GLY A 336 -25.57 -2.93 12.22
N ILE A 337 -25.30 -3.49 11.04
CA ILE A 337 -24.12 -4.31 10.76
C ILE A 337 -23.50 -3.88 9.42
N LEU A 338 -22.18 -3.72 9.40
CA LEU A 338 -21.37 -3.63 8.19
C LEU A 338 -20.49 -4.88 8.15
N ILE A 339 -20.66 -5.72 7.14
CA ILE A 339 -19.88 -6.95 6.99
C ILE A 339 -19.11 -6.94 5.66
N VAL A 340 -17.82 -7.19 5.76
CA VAL A 340 -16.87 -7.17 4.63
C VAL A 340 -16.18 -8.54 4.53
N PRO A 341 -16.28 -9.24 3.39
CA PRO A 341 -15.60 -10.51 3.20
C PRO A 341 -14.10 -10.31 2.94
N LEU A 342 -13.27 -11.16 3.55
CA LEU A 342 -11.81 -11.15 3.38
C LEU A 342 -11.41 -12.11 2.27
N TRP A 343 -11.43 -11.64 1.02
CA TRP A 343 -11.08 -12.44 -0.16
C TRP A 343 -9.62 -12.31 -0.54
N HIS A 344 -8.96 -13.44 -0.75
CA HIS A 344 -7.68 -13.48 -1.47
C HIS A 344 -7.84 -14.32 -2.74
N SER A 345 -7.84 -13.66 -3.90
CA SER A 345 -8.14 -14.27 -5.20
C SER A 345 -9.55 -14.93 -5.23
N GLN A 346 -9.64 -16.25 -5.07
CA GLN A 346 -10.91 -17.00 -5.05
C GLN A 346 -11.18 -17.69 -3.69
N GLN A 347 -10.34 -17.46 -2.69
CA GLN A 347 -10.46 -18.07 -1.37
C GLN A 347 -10.97 -17.04 -0.36
N LEU A 348 -12.05 -17.40 0.34
CA LEU A 348 -12.57 -16.63 1.47
C LEU A 348 -11.80 -16.99 2.73
N LEU A 349 -11.12 -16.02 3.32
CA LEU A 349 -10.33 -16.19 4.55
C LEU A 349 -11.14 -15.94 5.81
N GLY A 350 -12.19 -15.12 5.70
CA GLY A 350 -12.94 -14.68 6.86
C GLY A 350 -13.87 -13.51 6.59
N TYR A 351 -14.36 -12.89 7.66
CA TYR A 351 -15.24 -11.72 7.61
C TYR A 351 -14.80 -10.68 8.65
N LEU A 352 -14.83 -9.40 8.25
CA LEU A 352 -14.78 -8.26 9.15
C LEU A 352 -16.19 -7.72 9.33
N SER A 353 -16.70 -7.73 10.57
CA SER A 353 -18.02 -7.23 10.93
C SER A 353 -17.89 -6.05 11.88
N VAL A 354 -18.61 -4.96 11.62
CA VAL A 354 -18.70 -3.80 12.50
C VAL A 354 -20.17 -3.56 12.85
N PHE A 355 -20.45 -3.34 14.12
CA PHE A 355 -21.79 -3.21 14.68
C PHE A 355 -22.08 -1.77 15.09
N ARG A 356 -23.35 -1.36 14.96
CA ARG A 356 -23.86 -0.09 15.50
C ARG A 356 -25.08 -0.34 16.36
N ASP A 357 -25.11 0.36 17.48
CA ASP A 357 -26.24 0.33 18.40
C ASP A 357 -27.41 1.16 17.85
N GLU A 358 -28.59 0.90 18.38
CA GLU A 358 -29.75 1.74 18.13
C GLU A 358 -29.55 3.14 18.68
N ILE A 359 -30.01 4.12 17.91
CA ILE A 359 -30.01 5.52 18.28
C ILE A 359 -31.45 5.99 18.46
N GLU A 360 -31.67 6.86 19.44
CA GLU A 360 -32.90 7.62 19.58
C GLU A 360 -32.72 8.92 18.80
N THR A 361 -33.45 9.06 17.70
CA THR A 361 -33.44 10.26 16.87
C THR A 361 -34.66 11.11 17.21
N GLU A 362 -34.43 12.37 17.58
CA GLU A 362 -35.49 13.35 17.69
C GLU A 362 -35.58 14.17 16.40
N THR A 363 -36.71 14.08 15.69
CA THR A 363 -37.02 14.96 14.56
C THR A 363 -38.00 16.03 15.04
N LEU A 364 -37.62 17.30 14.86
CA LEU A 364 -38.48 18.43 15.13
C LEU A 364 -39.23 18.78 13.84
N TRP A 365 -40.56 18.71 13.85
CA TRP A 365 -41.43 19.05 12.74
C TRP A 365 -42.15 20.38 12.99
N ALA A 366 -42.44 21.10 11.91
CA ALA A 366 -43.28 22.29 11.95
C ALA A 366 -44.78 21.91 11.87
N GLY A 367 -45.40 21.76 13.04
CA GLY A 367 -46.76 21.26 13.21
C GLY A 367 -46.85 19.74 13.35
N GLN A 368 -47.95 19.26 13.94
CA GLN A 368 -48.20 17.82 14.05
C GLN A 368 -48.45 17.23 12.65
N PHE A 369 -47.67 16.23 12.29
CA PHE A 369 -47.80 15.51 11.02
C PHE A 369 -48.51 14.18 11.27
N ASP A 370 -49.62 13.94 10.54
CA ASP A 370 -50.34 12.68 10.55
C ASP A 370 -50.21 12.07 9.14
N PRO A 371 -49.54 10.90 8.98
CA PRO A 371 -49.25 10.31 7.67
C PRO A 371 -50.47 9.72 6.94
N ASP A 372 -51.69 9.89 7.47
CA ASP A 372 -52.89 9.37 6.83
C ASP A 372 -53.15 10.07 5.47
N GLY A 373 -53.16 9.30 4.38
CA GLY A 373 -53.20 9.75 2.98
C GLY A 373 -54.51 10.42 2.53
N ARG A 374 -55.29 10.96 3.48
CA ARG A 374 -56.56 11.66 3.27
C ARG A 374 -56.49 13.15 3.65
N GLN A 375 -55.32 13.69 3.98
CA GLN A 375 -55.19 15.13 4.24
C GLN A 375 -55.33 15.93 2.94
N VAL A 376 -56.56 16.38 2.67
CA VAL A 376 -56.91 17.30 1.55
C VAL A 376 -56.77 18.77 1.97
N GLN A 377 -56.51 19.04 3.25
CA GLN A 377 -56.42 20.40 3.81
C GLN A 377 -55.02 20.72 4.36
N PRO A 378 -54.55 21.97 4.23
CA PRO A 378 -53.26 22.39 4.72
C PRO A 378 -53.22 22.44 6.25
N ARG A 379 -52.01 22.30 6.82
CA ARG A 379 -51.80 22.47 8.27
C ARG A 379 -52.09 23.91 8.69
N LEU A 380 -52.87 24.06 9.76
CA LEU A 380 -53.23 25.35 10.35
C LEU A 380 -52.34 25.76 11.53
N SER A 381 -51.48 24.86 12.02
CA SER A 381 -50.51 25.13 13.11
C SER A 381 -49.11 24.64 12.72
N PHE A 382 -48.10 25.46 13.07
CA PHE A 382 -46.68 25.20 12.84
C PHE A 382 -45.88 25.17 14.15
N GLU A 383 -46.55 24.94 15.28
CA GLU A 383 -45.85 24.74 16.56
C GLU A 383 -44.92 23.53 16.49
N VAL A 384 -43.83 23.58 17.27
CA VAL A 384 -42.80 22.53 17.27
C VAL A 384 -43.41 21.22 17.73
N TRP A 385 -43.51 20.24 16.82
CA TRP A 385 -43.89 18.88 17.15
C TRP A 385 -42.64 18.01 17.20
N ARG A 386 -42.44 17.30 18.31
CA ARG A 386 -41.27 16.45 18.51
C ARG A 386 -41.64 15.00 18.26
N GLU A 387 -41.05 14.42 17.23
CA GLU A 387 -41.13 13.00 16.94
C GLU A 387 -39.87 12.32 17.47
N SER A 388 -39.99 11.55 18.56
CA SER A 388 -38.94 10.62 18.98
C SER A 388 -39.19 9.30 18.26
N GLN A 389 -38.29 8.96 17.35
CA GLN A 389 -38.27 7.63 16.73
C GLN A 389 -37.29 6.77 17.51
N LYS A 390 -37.84 5.83 18.29
CA LYS A 390 -37.06 4.87 19.05
C LYS A 390 -36.67 3.70 18.16
N GLY A 391 -35.45 3.23 18.36
CA GLY A 391 -34.94 2.16 17.55
C GLY A 391 -34.73 2.61 16.11
N GLN A 392 -33.99 3.69 15.91
CA GLN A 392 -33.40 3.93 14.60
C GLN A 392 -31.96 3.43 14.60
N ALA A 393 -31.39 3.25 13.41
CA ALA A 393 -29.98 2.92 13.27
C ALA A 393 -29.33 3.95 12.36
N ARG A 394 -28.14 4.39 12.75
CA ARG A 394 -27.36 5.34 11.96
C ARG A 394 -26.96 4.69 10.64
N GLU A 395 -27.33 5.32 9.54
CA GLU A 395 -26.96 4.84 8.20
C GLU A 395 -25.44 4.81 8.01
N TRP A 396 -24.97 3.81 7.28
CA TRP A 396 -23.57 3.70 6.86
C TRP A 396 -23.32 4.64 5.69
N THR A 397 -22.34 5.51 5.85
CA THR A 397 -21.93 6.43 4.77
C THR A 397 -21.06 5.68 3.74
N GLU A 398 -21.06 6.14 2.49
CA GLU A 398 -20.22 5.56 1.43
C GLU A 398 -18.73 5.63 1.79
N ALA A 399 -18.31 6.74 2.41
CA ALA A 399 -16.94 6.92 2.88
C ALA A 399 -16.51 5.88 3.93
N GLU A 400 -17.41 5.50 4.86
CA GLU A 400 -17.17 4.45 5.86
C GLU A 400 -17.09 3.07 5.21
N ILE A 401 -17.97 2.77 4.25
CA ILE A 401 -17.99 1.48 3.55
C ILE A 401 -16.68 1.26 2.78
N GLU A 402 -16.24 2.26 2.02
CA GLU A 402 -14.97 2.20 1.28
C GLU A 402 -13.74 2.14 2.20
N LEU A 403 -13.76 2.82 3.35
CA LEU A 403 -12.71 2.69 4.37
C LEU A 403 -12.66 1.24 4.90
N ALA A 404 -13.81 0.65 5.21
CA ALA A 404 -13.89 -0.73 5.69
C ALA A 404 -13.38 -1.75 4.65
N VAL A 405 -13.73 -1.57 3.37
CA VAL A 405 -13.20 -2.40 2.26
C VAL A 405 -11.68 -2.26 2.14
N SER A 406 -11.15 -1.04 2.27
CA SER A 406 -9.70 -0.80 2.20
C SER A 406 -8.95 -1.46 3.36
N LEU A 407 -9.47 -1.34 4.58
CA LEU A 407 -8.91 -1.99 5.77
C LEU A 407 -9.00 -3.52 5.70
N ALA A 408 -10.12 -4.05 5.20
CA ALA A 408 -10.31 -5.48 4.97
C ALA A 408 -9.28 -6.05 3.99
N ARG A 409 -8.94 -5.32 2.92
CA ARG A 409 -7.89 -5.70 1.97
C ARG A 409 -6.50 -5.70 2.60
N CYS A 410 -6.17 -4.71 3.43
CA CYS A 410 -4.93 -4.70 4.21
C CYS A 410 -4.83 -5.92 5.13
N LEU A 411 -5.90 -6.23 5.89
CA LEU A 411 -5.99 -7.41 6.74
C LEU A 411 -5.81 -8.70 5.94
N THR A 412 -6.49 -8.82 4.81
CA THR A 412 -6.43 -10.02 3.94
C THR A 412 -5.00 -10.30 3.49
N ASN A 413 -4.29 -9.27 3.00
CA ASN A 413 -2.92 -9.41 2.53
C ASN A 413 -1.96 -9.86 3.65
N ALA A 414 -2.07 -9.22 4.82
CA ALA A 414 -1.20 -9.54 5.93
C ALA A 414 -1.46 -10.94 6.53
N ILE A 415 -2.73 -11.33 6.68
CA ILE A 415 -3.12 -12.68 7.13
C ILE A 415 -2.53 -13.74 6.17
N GLN A 416 -2.61 -13.52 4.86
CA GLN A 416 -2.02 -14.43 3.86
C GLN A 416 -0.51 -14.54 3.96
N GLN A 417 0.18 -13.42 4.12
CA GLN A 417 1.62 -13.39 4.26
C GLN A 417 2.07 -14.16 5.51
N TYR A 418 1.33 -14.03 6.61
CA TYR A 418 1.59 -14.77 7.84
C TYR A 418 1.35 -16.27 7.71
N ILE A 419 0.22 -16.69 7.11
CA ILE A 419 -0.08 -18.11 6.85
C ILE A 419 1.04 -18.75 6.02
N LYS A 420 1.46 -18.11 4.92
CA LYS A 420 2.55 -18.62 4.07
C LYS A 420 3.86 -18.76 4.84
N HIS A 421 4.18 -17.80 5.69
CA HIS A 421 5.41 -17.85 6.50
C HIS A 421 5.38 -18.97 7.55
N GLN A 422 4.24 -19.22 8.19
CA GLN A 422 4.08 -20.34 9.13
C GLN A 422 4.19 -21.71 8.41
N GLN A 423 3.58 -21.85 7.24
CA GLN A 423 3.69 -23.07 6.42
C GLN A 423 5.15 -23.36 6.04
N LEU A 424 5.91 -22.34 5.64
CA LEU A 424 7.32 -22.49 5.29
C LEU A 424 8.15 -22.95 6.51
N LYS A 425 7.91 -22.36 7.68
CA LYS A 425 8.59 -22.75 8.93
C LYS A 425 8.27 -24.20 9.33
N ALA A 426 6.99 -24.59 9.28
CA ALA A 426 6.57 -25.95 9.62
C ALA A 426 7.13 -27.00 8.64
N LEU A 427 7.15 -26.69 7.35
CA LEU A 427 7.70 -27.57 6.32
C LEU A 427 9.21 -27.79 6.53
N ASN A 428 9.96 -26.71 6.81
CA ASN A 428 11.39 -26.80 7.06
C ASN A 428 11.69 -27.65 8.31
N ALA A 429 10.95 -27.47 9.40
CA ALA A 429 11.12 -28.28 10.61
C ALA A 429 10.82 -29.77 10.37
N ASN A 430 9.75 -30.10 9.62
CA ASN A 430 9.40 -31.48 9.30
C ASN A 430 10.46 -32.16 8.41
N LEU A 431 11.01 -31.41 7.44
CA LEU A 431 12.10 -31.88 6.58
C LEU A 431 13.37 -32.15 7.39
N GLU A 432 13.75 -31.25 8.30
CA GLU A 432 14.89 -31.45 9.18
C GLU A 432 14.73 -32.71 10.06
N GLU A 433 13.54 -32.91 10.65
CA GLU A 433 13.25 -34.07 11.49
C GLU A 433 13.28 -35.39 10.67
N LYS A 434 12.69 -35.41 9.47
CA LYS A 434 12.73 -36.57 8.56
C LYS A 434 14.14 -36.89 8.08
N VAL A 435 14.94 -35.87 7.78
CA VAL A 435 16.33 -36.02 7.37
C VAL A 435 17.14 -36.61 8.52
N GLN A 436 17.01 -36.08 9.75
CA GLN A 436 17.70 -36.61 10.92
C GLN A 436 17.28 -38.06 11.26
N ALA A 437 15.98 -38.36 11.23
CA ALA A 437 15.47 -39.71 11.50
C ALA A 437 15.94 -40.74 10.45
N SER A 438 16.02 -40.34 9.18
CA SER A 438 16.49 -41.21 8.09
C SER A 438 18.00 -41.46 8.18
N ALA A 439 18.79 -40.43 8.53
CA ALA A 439 20.22 -40.55 8.74
C ALA A 439 20.56 -41.51 9.90
N ALA A 440 19.87 -41.38 11.04
CA ALA A 440 20.10 -42.23 12.20
C ALA A 440 19.78 -43.71 11.93
N LYS A 441 18.71 -44.01 11.17
CA LYS A 441 18.35 -45.38 10.79
C LYS A 441 19.36 -46.02 9.84
N LEU A 442 19.88 -45.24 8.88
CA LEU A 442 20.90 -45.72 7.94
C LEU A 442 22.22 -46.05 8.64
N GLN A 443 22.64 -45.20 9.58
CA GLN A 443 23.87 -45.37 10.32
C GLN A 443 23.84 -46.65 11.19
N LEU A 444 22.72 -46.90 11.87
CA LEU A 444 22.54 -48.13 12.68
C LEU A 444 22.55 -49.41 11.83
N ALA A 445 21.97 -49.38 10.62
CA ALA A 445 21.94 -50.52 9.71
C ALA A 445 23.33 -50.87 9.15
N VAL A 446 24.13 -49.85 8.83
CA VAL A 446 25.50 -50.02 8.33
C VAL A 446 26.41 -50.63 9.39
N GLU A 447 26.34 -50.17 10.64
CA GLU A 447 27.13 -50.72 11.74
C GLU A 447 26.80 -52.20 12.00
N GLN A 448 25.52 -52.58 12.00
CA GLN A 448 25.11 -53.97 12.19
C GLN A 448 25.58 -54.89 11.05
N GLN A 449 25.59 -54.39 9.81
CA GLN A 449 26.03 -55.16 8.64
C GLN A 449 27.56 -55.38 8.66
N GLN A 450 28.34 -54.39 9.07
CA GLN A 450 29.80 -54.51 9.19
C GLN A 450 30.23 -55.57 10.22
N ILE A 451 29.55 -55.64 11.38
CA ILE A 451 29.83 -56.64 12.41
C ILE A 451 29.58 -58.06 11.89
N PHE A 452 28.45 -58.28 11.20
CA PHE A 452 28.12 -59.61 10.65
C PHE A 452 29.13 -60.09 9.60
N TYR A 453 29.51 -59.25 8.64
CA TYR A 453 30.50 -59.63 7.62
C TYR A 453 31.89 -59.88 8.21
N GLY A 454 32.29 -59.10 9.22
CA GLY A 454 33.58 -59.30 9.91
C GLY A 454 33.68 -60.67 10.58
N VAL A 455 32.59 -61.17 11.19
CA VAL A 455 32.59 -62.49 11.82
C VAL A 455 32.55 -63.61 10.78
N VAL A 456 31.73 -63.50 9.72
CA VAL A 456 31.66 -64.52 8.65
C VAL A 456 32.98 -64.64 7.88
N ALA A 457 33.70 -63.55 7.66
CA ALA A 457 35.02 -63.58 7.01
C ALA A 457 36.01 -64.46 7.79
N LYS A 458 36.10 -64.28 9.12
CA LYS A 458 36.97 -65.09 10.00
C LYS A 458 36.59 -66.57 10.03
N ILE A 459 35.30 -66.88 9.90
CA ILE A 459 34.79 -68.27 9.81
C ILE A 459 35.23 -68.93 8.50
N ARG A 460 35.30 -68.17 7.39
CA ARG A 460 35.68 -68.66 6.06
C ARG A 460 37.20 -68.81 5.85
N GLU A 461 38.02 -68.15 6.67
CA GLU A 461 39.48 -68.19 6.56
C GLU A 461 40.11 -69.51 7.03
N SER A 462 39.36 -70.36 7.76
CA SER A 462 39.82 -71.68 8.22
C SER A 462 39.05 -72.80 7.52
N LEU A 463 39.74 -73.87 7.13
CA LEU A 463 39.17 -75.10 6.57
C LEU A 463 39.10 -76.23 7.61
N ASP A 464 39.65 -76.02 8.79
CA ASP A 464 39.63 -76.99 9.89
C ASP A 464 38.36 -76.81 10.73
N LEU A 465 37.53 -77.85 10.79
CA LEU A 465 36.23 -77.83 11.46
C LEU A 465 36.35 -77.47 12.95
N ASP A 466 37.36 -77.96 13.66
CA ASP A 466 37.55 -77.66 15.08
C ASP A 466 37.90 -76.17 15.31
N THR A 467 38.75 -75.61 14.45
CA THR A 467 39.08 -74.18 14.45
C THR A 467 37.87 -73.31 14.09
N ILE A 468 37.03 -73.75 13.14
CA ILE A 468 35.79 -73.06 12.76
C ILE A 468 34.82 -73.01 13.95
N PHE A 469 34.57 -74.15 14.60
CA PHE A 469 33.61 -74.21 15.71
C PHE A 469 34.06 -73.41 16.93
N THR A 470 35.33 -73.53 17.32
CA THR A 470 35.88 -72.79 18.47
C THR A 470 35.92 -71.29 18.22
N THR A 471 36.33 -70.85 17.03
CA THR A 471 36.34 -69.43 16.64
C THR A 471 34.91 -68.88 16.61
N THR A 472 33.97 -69.61 16.01
CA THR A 472 32.57 -69.18 15.92
C THR A 472 31.94 -69.02 17.31
N ALA A 473 32.12 -70.00 18.20
CA ALA A 473 31.60 -69.91 19.58
C ALA A 473 32.17 -68.68 20.31
N ARG A 474 33.45 -68.36 20.14
CA ARG A 474 34.11 -67.21 20.75
C ARG A 474 33.58 -65.88 20.23
N GLU A 475 33.52 -65.71 18.91
CA GLU A 475 33.10 -64.43 18.31
C GLU A 475 31.62 -64.16 18.62
N ILE A 476 30.74 -65.17 18.56
CA ILE A 476 29.31 -65.02 18.91
C ILE A 476 29.16 -64.63 20.38
N ARG A 477 29.93 -65.25 21.30
CA ARG A 477 29.91 -64.90 22.72
C ARG A 477 30.29 -63.44 22.95
N CYS A 478 31.35 -62.96 22.29
CA CYS A 478 31.78 -61.57 22.39
C CYS A 478 30.75 -60.59 21.80
N CYS A 479 30.21 -60.88 20.62
CA CYS A 479 29.27 -59.98 19.93
C CYS A 479 27.93 -59.84 20.66
N LEU A 480 27.41 -60.92 21.27
CA LEU A 480 26.15 -60.89 22.01
C LEU A 480 26.33 -60.60 23.50
N ASN A 481 27.58 -60.42 23.95
CA ASN A 481 27.97 -60.32 25.36
C ASN A 481 27.31 -61.41 26.23
N ALA A 482 27.36 -62.65 25.75
CA ALA A 482 26.78 -63.79 26.43
C ALA A 482 27.80 -64.40 27.41
N ASP A 483 27.31 -65.03 28.47
CA ASP A 483 28.19 -65.69 29.44
C ASP A 483 28.81 -66.97 28.87
N ARG A 484 28.05 -67.68 28.02
CA ARG A 484 28.48 -68.92 27.36
C ARG A 484 27.84 -69.09 26.00
N VAL A 485 28.61 -69.60 25.05
CA VAL A 485 28.12 -70.09 23.76
C VAL A 485 28.70 -71.48 23.53
N GLY A 486 27.84 -72.45 23.24
CA GLY A 486 28.21 -73.82 22.95
C GLY A 486 27.61 -74.29 21.62
N ILE A 487 28.34 -75.15 20.92
CA ILE A 487 27.87 -75.84 19.72
C ILE A 487 27.67 -77.30 20.08
N PHE A 488 26.42 -77.75 20.00
CA PHE A 488 26.00 -79.10 20.30
C PHE A 488 25.82 -79.90 19.02
N ARG A 489 26.41 -81.09 18.94
CA ARG A 489 26.27 -81.99 17.81
C ARG A 489 25.41 -83.18 18.18
N PHE A 490 24.41 -83.49 17.36
CA PHE A 490 23.58 -84.67 17.54
C PHE A 490 24.32 -85.95 17.17
N ASP A 491 24.02 -87.04 17.89
CA ASP A 491 24.39 -88.38 17.46
C ASP A 491 23.36 -88.88 16.43
N PRO A 492 23.75 -89.11 15.16
CA PRO A 492 22.85 -89.51 14.08
C PRO A 492 22.08 -90.80 14.38
N SER A 493 22.66 -91.70 15.17
CA SER A 493 22.07 -93.01 15.49
C SER A 493 20.95 -92.94 16.54
N SER A 494 20.80 -91.79 17.22
CA SER A 494 19.95 -91.63 18.39
C SER A 494 18.60 -90.96 18.10
N ASN A 495 18.26 -90.74 16.84
CA ASN A 495 17.05 -90.02 16.43
C ASN A 495 16.95 -88.63 17.11
N PHE A 496 18.07 -87.91 17.15
CA PHE A 496 18.25 -86.57 17.75
C PHE A 496 18.00 -86.48 19.26
N THR A 497 18.05 -87.61 19.98
CA THR A 497 17.83 -87.63 21.44
C THR A 497 19.11 -87.56 22.28
N ARG A 498 20.28 -87.83 21.67
CA ARG A 498 21.60 -87.79 22.31
C ARG A 498 22.59 -86.99 21.47
N GLY A 499 23.63 -86.48 22.12
CA GLY A 499 24.68 -85.70 21.48
C GLY A 499 25.73 -85.19 22.46
N GLU A 500 26.68 -84.40 21.96
CA GLU A 500 27.78 -83.83 22.75
C GLU A 500 28.10 -82.39 22.34
N PHE A 501 28.59 -81.58 23.28
CA PHE A 501 29.12 -80.24 22.99
C PHE A 501 30.52 -80.36 22.41
N ILE A 502 30.67 -79.94 21.15
CA ILE A 502 31.92 -80.08 20.38
C ILE A 502 32.78 -78.82 20.41
N ALA A 503 32.18 -77.66 20.71
CA ALA A 503 32.91 -76.42 20.91
C ALA A 503 32.19 -75.53 21.92
N GLU A 504 32.98 -74.78 22.70
CA GLU A 504 32.47 -73.88 23.73
C GLU A 504 33.36 -72.64 23.83
N SER A 505 32.73 -71.49 24.05
CA SER A 505 33.36 -70.32 24.64
C SER A 505 32.57 -69.89 25.86
N VAL A 506 33.24 -69.73 26.99
CA VAL A 506 32.63 -69.43 28.30
C VAL A 506 33.48 -68.43 29.06
N LEU A 507 32.84 -67.55 29.83
CA LEU A 507 33.56 -66.70 30.78
C LEU A 507 34.13 -67.55 31.93
N PRO A 508 35.34 -67.25 32.46
CA PRO A 508 36.03 -68.09 33.46
C PRO A 508 35.24 -68.33 34.76
N THR A 509 34.23 -67.50 35.02
CA THR A 509 33.36 -67.54 36.21
C THR A 509 32.36 -68.69 36.20
N TRP A 510 32.13 -69.34 35.05
CA TRP A 510 31.10 -70.37 34.90
C TRP A 510 31.71 -71.73 34.50
N PRO A 511 31.14 -72.86 34.97
CA PRO A 511 31.68 -74.18 34.66
C PRO A 511 31.49 -74.54 33.17
N GLY A 512 32.55 -75.04 32.53
CA GLY A 512 32.50 -75.47 31.11
C GLY A 512 31.60 -76.70 30.88
N ILE A 513 31.08 -76.82 29.66
CA ILE A 513 30.25 -77.94 29.17
C ILE A 513 30.87 -78.68 27.98
N LEU A 514 32.06 -78.26 27.52
CA LEU A 514 32.78 -78.91 26.42
C LEU A 514 33.01 -80.40 26.70
N GLY A 515 32.65 -81.26 25.73
CA GLY A 515 32.78 -82.72 25.83
C GLY A 515 31.73 -83.40 26.72
N GLU A 516 30.78 -82.67 27.31
CA GLU A 516 29.70 -83.29 28.05
C GLU A 516 28.76 -84.05 27.10
N ARG A 517 28.52 -85.33 27.42
CA ARG A 517 27.59 -86.20 26.70
C ARG A 517 26.26 -86.27 27.43
N ILE A 518 25.21 -85.78 26.78
CA ILE A 518 23.86 -85.77 27.35
C ILE A 518 23.15 -87.05 26.91
N ARG A 519 22.80 -87.91 27.89
CA ARG A 519 22.32 -89.27 27.62
C ARG A 519 20.79 -89.45 27.72
N ASP A 520 20.05 -88.50 28.32
CA ASP A 520 18.59 -88.58 28.54
C ASP A 520 17.84 -87.31 28.13
N ARG A 521 16.67 -87.51 27.48
CA ARG A 521 15.61 -86.55 27.05
C ARG A 521 15.96 -85.05 27.07
N PHE A 522 17.05 -84.67 26.43
CA PHE A 522 17.51 -83.27 26.40
C PHE A 522 16.51 -82.33 25.72
N LEU A 523 15.71 -82.84 24.77
CA LEU A 523 14.84 -82.02 23.90
C LEU A 523 13.38 -82.48 23.85
N GLY A 524 12.97 -83.48 24.63
CA GLY A 524 11.57 -83.94 24.76
C GLY A 524 10.71 -83.87 23.46
N GLU A 525 9.46 -83.43 23.58
CA GLU A 525 8.53 -83.17 22.46
C GLU A 525 8.94 -81.97 21.58
N GLN A 526 9.97 -81.20 21.99
CA GLN A 526 10.43 -79.99 21.30
C GLN A 526 11.37 -80.27 20.11
N ALA A 527 11.89 -81.49 19.98
CA ALA A 527 12.72 -81.93 18.85
C ALA A 527 12.04 -81.72 17.47
N ILE A 528 10.72 -81.86 17.41
CA ILE A 528 9.91 -81.65 16.19
C ILE A 528 9.90 -80.18 15.76
N GLY A 529 9.95 -79.23 16.71
CA GLY A 529 10.02 -77.79 16.43
C GLY A 529 11.36 -77.39 15.80
N TYR A 530 12.46 -77.96 16.28
CA TYR A 530 13.79 -77.70 15.74
C TYR A 530 13.98 -78.27 14.33
N GLN A 531 13.40 -79.43 14.02
CA GLN A 531 13.37 -79.97 12.64
C GLN A 531 12.58 -79.07 11.68
N LYS A 532 11.62 -78.28 12.17
CA LYS A 532 10.89 -77.25 11.40
C LYS A 532 11.60 -75.88 11.38
N GLY A 533 12.82 -75.79 11.92
CA GLY A 533 13.60 -74.54 11.96
C GLY A 533 13.14 -73.53 13.01
N GLN A 534 12.33 -73.92 13.99
CA GLN A 534 11.91 -73.02 15.06
C GLN A 534 13.07 -72.70 16.01
N ILE A 535 13.32 -71.41 16.22
CA ILE A 535 14.29 -70.91 17.20
C ILE A 535 13.60 -70.87 18.56
N GLN A 536 14.24 -71.41 19.58
CA GLN A 536 13.71 -71.35 20.94
C GLN A 536 14.40 -70.26 21.77
N VAL A 537 13.57 -69.45 22.41
CA VAL A 537 13.98 -68.44 23.38
C VAL A 537 13.19 -68.75 24.65
N ASN A 538 13.82 -69.39 25.62
CA ASN A 538 13.14 -69.85 26.83
C ASN A 538 13.56 -69.01 28.06
N LYS A 539 12.56 -68.68 28.88
CA LYS A 539 12.74 -68.36 30.30
C LYS A 539 12.57 -69.68 31.07
N GLY A 540 13.63 -70.13 31.72
CA GLY A 540 13.85 -71.55 32.02
C GLY A 540 12.76 -72.25 32.85
N VAL A 541 12.48 -73.52 32.51
CA VAL A 541 12.29 -74.65 33.45
C VAL A 541 12.55 -75.96 32.67
N SER A 542 13.73 -76.56 32.83
CA SER A 542 13.97 -78.00 32.68
C SER A 542 15.10 -78.41 33.65
N GLU A 543 15.31 -79.70 33.91
CA GLU A 543 16.34 -80.16 34.88
C GLU A 543 17.79 -79.80 34.49
N TYR A 544 18.05 -79.48 33.22
CA TYR A 544 19.39 -79.20 32.70
C TYR A 544 19.92 -77.76 32.94
N PRO A 545 19.13 -76.68 32.73
CA PRO A 545 19.49 -75.30 33.10
C PRO A 545 19.99 -75.13 34.54
N ALA A 546 19.44 -75.89 35.50
CA ALA A 546 19.79 -75.78 36.91
C ALA A 546 21.21 -76.30 37.22
N LYS A 547 21.65 -77.38 36.56
CA LYS A 547 23.00 -77.97 36.73
C LYS A 547 24.10 -77.00 36.27
N TYR A 548 23.80 -76.14 35.29
CA TYR A 548 24.76 -75.23 34.65
C TYR A 548 24.48 -73.74 34.90
N GLN A 549 23.57 -73.43 35.82
CA GLN A 549 23.21 -72.08 36.24
C GLN A 549 22.76 -71.19 35.07
N ILE A 550 22.02 -71.75 34.11
CA ILE A 550 21.51 -71.01 32.93
C ILE A 550 20.21 -70.29 33.32
N ALA A 551 20.22 -68.96 33.27
CA ALA A 551 19.09 -68.11 33.62
C ALA A 551 18.25 -67.69 32.40
N ALA A 552 18.87 -67.56 31.22
CA ALA A 552 18.19 -67.35 29.94
C ALA A 552 18.98 -67.97 28.79
N GLN A 553 18.30 -68.42 27.73
CA GLN A 553 18.96 -69.07 26.59
C GLN A 553 18.29 -68.80 25.24
N ILE A 554 19.11 -68.74 24.19
CA ILE A 554 18.70 -68.89 22.79
C ILE A 554 19.26 -70.22 22.29
N ILE A 555 18.39 -71.04 21.72
CA ILE A 555 18.78 -72.27 21.04
C ILE A 555 18.35 -72.17 19.59
N VAL A 556 19.34 -72.19 18.69
CA VAL A 556 19.13 -72.11 17.25
C VAL A 556 19.52 -73.43 16.59
N PRO A 557 18.66 -74.04 15.77
CA PRO A 557 19.01 -75.25 15.03
C PRO A 557 20.07 -74.96 13.96
N LEU A 558 21.10 -75.81 13.92
CA LEU A 558 22.13 -75.82 12.89
C LEU A 558 21.77 -76.88 11.85
N PHE A 559 21.56 -76.46 10.61
CA PHE A 559 21.25 -77.36 9.51
C PHE A 559 22.46 -77.55 8.59
N LYS A 560 22.69 -78.80 8.21
CA LYS A 560 23.58 -79.18 7.11
C LYS A 560 22.68 -79.45 5.90
N GLY A 561 22.61 -78.50 4.97
CA GLY A 561 21.62 -78.53 3.88
C GLY A 561 20.20 -78.46 4.44
N TYR A 562 19.43 -79.55 4.30
CA TYR A 562 18.08 -79.67 4.86
C TYR A 562 18.01 -80.57 6.10
N GLU A 563 19.13 -81.14 6.54
CA GLU A 563 19.18 -82.06 7.68
C GLU A 563 19.64 -81.33 8.96
N LEU A 564 18.93 -81.54 10.07
CA LEU A 564 19.30 -80.96 11.37
C LEU A 564 20.60 -81.63 11.85
N TRP A 565 21.66 -80.86 11.96
CA TRP A 565 23.02 -81.36 12.27
C TRP A 565 23.40 -81.13 13.74
N GLY A 566 23.00 -80.00 14.30
CA GLY A 566 23.35 -79.62 15.66
C GLY A 566 22.51 -78.47 16.18
N LEU A 567 22.89 -77.94 17.34
CA LEU A 567 22.28 -76.74 17.93
C LEU A 567 23.39 -75.74 18.29
N LEU A 568 23.13 -74.46 18.02
CA LEU A 568 23.88 -73.35 18.58
C LEU A 568 23.16 -72.88 19.84
N CYS A 569 23.81 -73.03 20.98
CA CYS A 569 23.25 -72.74 22.29
C CYS A 569 23.96 -71.52 22.88
N ILE A 570 23.22 -70.43 23.08
CA ILE A 570 23.72 -69.19 23.68
C ILE A 570 23.06 -69.03 25.04
N HIS A 571 23.86 -68.93 26.10
CA HIS A 571 23.39 -68.90 27.48
C HIS A 571 23.81 -67.61 28.19
N GLN A 572 22.87 -67.05 28.93
CA GLN A 572 23.13 -66.09 30.00
C GLN A 572 22.97 -66.83 31.34
N CYS A 573 24.05 -66.87 32.12
CA CYS A 573 24.08 -67.53 33.42
C CYS A 573 23.96 -66.53 34.57
N SER A 574 24.42 -65.30 34.37
CA SER A 574 24.47 -64.23 35.36
C SER A 574 23.10 -63.64 35.73
N SER A 575 22.14 -63.61 34.80
CA SER A 575 20.83 -63.01 35.01
C SER A 575 19.79 -63.51 34.01
N THR A 576 18.51 -63.38 34.38
CA THR A 576 17.38 -63.61 33.48
C THR A 576 17.34 -62.50 32.43
N ARG A 577 17.93 -62.73 31.25
CA ARG A 577 17.93 -61.79 30.12
C ARG A 577 16.74 -62.02 29.20
N GLU A 578 16.06 -60.94 28.80
CA GLU A 578 15.15 -60.97 27.67
C GLU A 578 15.92 -60.69 26.38
N TRP A 579 15.93 -61.67 25.48
CA TRP A 579 16.63 -61.58 24.21
C TRP A 579 15.87 -60.70 23.22
N GLN A 580 16.55 -59.72 22.64
CA GLN A 580 15.96 -58.79 21.68
C GLN A 580 15.83 -59.44 20.29
N ALA A 581 14.86 -58.99 19.49
CA ALA A 581 14.58 -59.61 18.18
C ALA A 581 15.77 -59.56 17.21
N ASN A 582 16.60 -58.51 17.28
CA ASN A 582 17.82 -58.38 16.50
C ASN A 582 18.90 -59.40 16.95
N GLU A 583 19.00 -59.72 18.24
CA GLU A 583 19.94 -60.71 18.77
C GLU A 583 19.56 -62.13 18.33
N VAL A 584 18.27 -62.44 18.35
CA VAL A 584 17.72 -63.72 17.85
C VAL A 584 17.95 -63.86 16.34
N GLN A 585 17.71 -62.79 15.56
CA GLN A 585 17.98 -62.79 14.12
C GLN A 585 19.48 -62.88 13.81
N PHE A 586 20.34 -62.25 14.61
CA PHE A 586 21.79 -62.37 14.47
C PHE A 586 22.24 -63.82 14.73
N ALA A 587 21.78 -64.44 15.82
CA ALA A 587 22.06 -65.84 16.13
C ALA A 587 21.56 -66.78 15.03
N ALA A 588 20.39 -66.52 14.44
CA ALA A 588 19.86 -67.26 13.29
C ALA A 588 20.75 -67.17 12.05
N LYS A 589 21.21 -65.96 11.70
CA LYS A 589 22.10 -65.74 10.55
C LYS A 589 23.47 -66.40 10.76
N MET A 590 23.99 -66.35 11.99
CA MET A 590 25.24 -67.02 12.35
C MET A 590 25.13 -68.54 12.30
N ALA A 591 24.01 -69.10 12.78
CA ALA A 591 23.73 -70.53 12.70
C ALA A 591 23.63 -71.02 11.24
N LEU A 592 23.00 -70.23 10.37
CA LEU A 592 22.94 -70.52 8.93
C LEU A 592 24.34 -70.50 8.29
N ALA A 593 25.14 -69.47 8.58
CA ALA A 593 26.50 -69.36 8.05
C ALA A 593 27.39 -70.53 8.52
N LEU A 594 27.25 -70.93 9.79
CA LEU A 594 27.97 -72.06 10.35
C LEU A 594 27.52 -73.40 9.73
N GLY A 595 26.21 -73.62 9.55
CA GLY A 595 25.68 -74.82 8.89
C GLY A 595 26.15 -74.98 7.44
N VAL A 596 26.29 -73.86 6.71
CA VAL A 596 26.87 -73.84 5.37
C VAL A 596 28.37 -74.19 5.39
N ALA A 597 29.14 -73.67 6.35
CA ALA A 597 30.56 -73.98 6.50
C ALA A 597 30.80 -75.47 6.83
N VAL A 598 29.95 -76.06 7.69
CA VAL A 598 29.99 -77.51 7.99
C VAL A 598 29.66 -78.36 6.76
N GLY A 599 28.66 -77.94 5.98
CA GLY A 599 28.30 -78.60 4.71
C GLY A 599 29.43 -78.52 3.67
N GLN A 600 30.16 -77.39 3.60
CA GLN A 600 31.26 -77.18 2.65
C GLN A 600 32.52 -78.00 2.98
N ALA A 601 32.85 -78.19 4.26
CA ALA A 601 34.04 -78.95 4.68
C ALA A 601 33.93 -80.46 4.36
N GLU A 602 32.74 -81.06 4.50
CA GLU A 602 32.53 -82.48 4.20
C GLU A 602 32.25 -82.78 2.72
N LEU A 603 31.76 -81.80 1.95
CA LEU A 603 31.58 -81.94 0.51
C LEU A 603 32.92 -81.88 -0.26
N LEU A 604 34.05 -81.51 0.35
CA LEU A 604 35.31 -81.27 -0.36
C LEU A 604 35.90 -82.52 -1.05
N GLU A 605 35.60 -83.73 -0.58
CA GLU A 605 36.08 -84.98 -1.21
C GLU A 605 35.25 -85.43 -2.42
N VAL A 606 33.95 -85.08 -2.46
CA VAL A 606 33.05 -85.39 -3.59
C VAL A 606 32.93 -84.19 -4.56
N SER A 607 33.17 -82.97 -4.07
CA SER A 607 33.07 -81.71 -4.81
C SER A 607 34.27 -81.44 -5.73
N GLN A 608 35.44 -82.07 -5.57
CA GLN A 608 36.56 -81.82 -6.48
C GLN A 608 36.21 -82.11 -7.95
N GLN A 609 35.30 -83.04 -8.24
CA GLN A 609 34.87 -83.36 -9.61
C GLN A 609 33.67 -82.54 -10.12
N GLN A 610 32.79 -82.02 -9.24
CA GLN A 610 31.67 -81.15 -9.65
C GLN A 610 32.01 -79.65 -9.58
N ALA A 611 32.95 -79.24 -8.72
CA ALA A 611 33.40 -77.86 -8.59
C ALA A 611 34.04 -77.31 -9.87
N ILE A 612 34.73 -78.14 -10.64
CA ILE A 612 35.34 -77.70 -11.92
C ILE A 612 34.27 -77.31 -12.94
N ALA A 613 33.13 -78.01 -12.98
CA ALA A 613 32.04 -77.71 -13.92
C ALA A 613 31.20 -76.48 -13.48
N LEU A 614 30.97 -76.31 -12.17
CA LEU A 614 30.23 -75.17 -11.62
C LEU A 614 31.08 -73.89 -11.54
N GLN A 615 32.39 -74.02 -11.35
CA GLN A 615 33.35 -72.91 -11.41
C GLN A 615 33.45 -72.35 -12.83
N GLN A 616 33.46 -73.22 -13.86
CA GLN A 616 33.39 -72.76 -15.25
C GLN A 616 32.09 -72.02 -15.57
N ALA A 617 30.94 -72.47 -15.07
CA ALA A 617 29.66 -71.78 -15.24
C ALA A 617 29.59 -70.44 -14.46
N ALA A 618 30.14 -70.39 -13.24
CA ALA A 618 30.19 -69.18 -12.41
C ALA A 618 31.18 -68.15 -12.96
N GLU A 619 32.35 -68.57 -13.48
CA GLU A 619 33.32 -67.69 -14.15
C GLU A 619 32.73 -67.08 -15.43
N GLN A 620 32.00 -67.86 -16.24
CA GLN A 620 31.29 -67.32 -17.40
C GLN A 620 30.21 -66.30 -17.01
N GLN A 621 29.46 -66.56 -15.94
CA GLN A 621 28.39 -65.66 -15.47
C GLN A 621 28.94 -64.38 -14.81
N TRP A 622 30.09 -64.47 -14.14
CA TRP A 622 30.77 -63.34 -13.51
C TRP A 622 31.46 -62.45 -14.56
N ALA A 623 32.08 -63.04 -15.60
CA ALA A 623 32.63 -62.30 -16.73
C ALA A 623 31.55 -61.48 -17.46
N LEU A 624 30.36 -62.06 -17.65
CA LEU A 624 29.22 -61.33 -18.22
C LEU A 624 28.78 -60.16 -17.33
N LEU A 625 28.71 -60.35 -16.01
CA LEU A 625 28.35 -59.28 -15.06
C LEU A 625 29.41 -58.17 -15.00
N GLU A 626 30.69 -58.51 -15.07
CA GLU A 626 31.80 -57.56 -15.07
C GLU A 626 31.78 -56.69 -16.34
N VAL A 627 31.57 -57.30 -17.51
CA VAL A 627 31.44 -56.56 -18.78
C VAL A 627 30.20 -55.66 -18.77
N VAL A 628 29.05 -56.13 -18.28
CA VAL A 628 27.84 -55.31 -18.13
C VAL A 628 28.03 -54.17 -17.14
N ALA A 629 28.77 -54.38 -16.05
CA ALA A 629 29.10 -53.34 -15.09
C ALA A 629 29.98 -52.25 -15.73
N LYS A 630 31.05 -52.62 -16.43
CA LYS A 630 31.93 -51.69 -17.16
C LYS A 630 31.19 -50.89 -18.23
N ILE A 631 30.24 -51.52 -18.94
CA ILE A 631 29.39 -50.87 -19.93
C ILE A 631 28.46 -49.84 -19.27
N ARG A 632 27.90 -50.13 -18.09
CA ARG A 632 26.97 -49.26 -17.37
C ARG A 632 27.64 -48.12 -16.59
N GLU A 633 28.92 -48.25 -16.26
CA GLU A 633 29.67 -47.20 -15.56
C GLU A 633 30.00 -46.00 -16.45
N SER A 634 30.10 -46.19 -17.77
CA SER A 634 30.36 -45.10 -18.71
C SER A 634 29.07 -44.44 -19.18
N LEU A 635 29.00 -43.11 -19.08
CA LEU A 635 27.90 -42.30 -19.62
C LEU A 635 28.20 -41.78 -21.04
N ASP A 636 29.43 -42.00 -21.53
CA ASP A 636 29.91 -41.61 -22.85
C ASP A 636 29.73 -42.75 -23.85
N LEU A 637 28.99 -42.47 -24.92
CA LEU A 637 28.54 -43.44 -25.91
C LEU A 637 29.69 -44.00 -26.76
N GLU A 638 30.72 -43.19 -27.06
CA GLU A 638 31.91 -43.67 -27.78
C GLU A 638 32.70 -44.66 -26.92
N LYS A 639 32.88 -44.29 -25.64
CA LYS A 639 33.58 -45.12 -24.66
C LYS A 639 32.82 -46.40 -24.32
N VAL A 640 31.48 -46.35 -24.31
CA VAL A 640 30.62 -47.53 -24.19
C VAL A 640 30.87 -48.49 -25.36
N PHE A 641 30.95 -47.99 -26.59
CA PHE A 641 31.20 -48.84 -27.75
C PHE A 641 32.63 -49.41 -27.79
N GLU A 642 33.63 -48.61 -27.44
CA GLU A 642 35.01 -49.07 -27.36
C GLU A 642 35.17 -50.21 -26.34
N ILE A 643 34.69 -50.00 -25.11
CA ILE A 643 34.74 -51.01 -24.04
C ILE A 643 33.94 -52.25 -24.45
N SER A 644 32.76 -52.07 -25.03
CA SER A 644 31.90 -53.20 -25.43
C SER A 644 32.56 -54.03 -26.54
N THR A 645 33.07 -53.40 -27.59
CA THR A 645 33.71 -54.12 -28.70
C THR A 645 34.97 -54.85 -28.25
N GLN A 646 35.79 -54.22 -27.40
CA GLN A 646 37.00 -54.83 -26.85
C GLN A 646 36.70 -56.01 -25.93
N GLU A 647 35.80 -55.85 -24.96
CA GLU A 647 35.48 -56.91 -23.99
C GLU A 647 34.75 -58.06 -24.66
N VAL A 648 33.80 -57.79 -25.58
CA VAL A 648 33.12 -58.85 -26.34
C VAL A 648 34.10 -59.61 -27.23
N CYS A 649 35.06 -58.93 -27.86
CA CYS A 649 36.09 -59.60 -28.66
C CYS A 649 36.98 -60.51 -27.82
N LYS A 650 37.40 -60.02 -26.64
CA LYS A 650 38.22 -60.78 -25.68
C LYS A 650 37.47 -62.00 -25.14
N SER A 651 36.20 -61.84 -24.76
CA SER A 651 35.37 -62.93 -24.22
C SER A 651 35.04 -63.99 -25.26
N LEU A 652 34.77 -63.60 -26.52
CA LEU A 652 34.50 -64.54 -27.61
C LEU A 652 35.76 -65.13 -28.24
N GLN A 653 36.94 -64.57 -27.93
CA GLN A 653 38.21 -64.88 -28.61
C GLN A 653 38.07 -64.75 -30.14
N ALA A 654 37.33 -63.75 -30.61
CA ALA A 654 37.15 -63.46 -32.03
C ALA A 654 38.33 -62.62 -32.54
N ASP A 655 38.53 -62.58 -33.86
CA ASP A 655 39.56 -61.71 -34.46
C ASP A 655 39.10 -60.25 -34.54
N ARG A 656 37.79 -60.03 -34.58
CA ARG A 656 37.17 -58.71 -34.70
C ARG A 656 35.77 -58.70 -34.09
N VAL A 657 35.42 -57.59 -33.43
CA VAL A 657 34.03 -57.26 -33.07
C VAL A 657 33.75 -55.82 -33.46
N ALA A 658 32.63 -55.60 -34.14
CA ALA A 658 32.23 -54.28 -34.61
C ALA A 658 30.75 -54.00 -34.31
N VAL A 659 30.45 -52.72 -34.09
CA VAL A 659 29.08 -52.20 -33.95
C VAL A 659 28.71 -51.52 -35.26
N TYR A 660 27.65 -52.00 -35.89
CA TYR A 660 27.09 -51.45 -37.12
C TYR A 660 25.81 -50.67 -36.80
N ARG A 661 25.73 -49.41 -37.22
CA ARG A 661 24.57 -48.53 -36.98
C ARG A 661 23.75 -48.39 -38.26
N PHE A 662 22.44 -48.58 -38.16
CA PHE A 662 21.54 -48.32 -39.28
C PHE A 662 21.30 -46.82 -39.47
N ASN A 663 21.32 -46.38 -40.73
CA ASN A 663 20.90 -45.08 -41.20
C ASN A 663 19.39 -45.11 -41.55
N SER A 664 18.81 -43.94 -41.82
CA SER A 664 17.38 -43.80 -42.14
C SER A 664 16.93 -44.57 -43.38
N ASN A 665 17.84 -44.87 -44.31
CA ASN A 665 17.58 -45.68 -45.51
C ASN A 665 17.82 -47.19 -45.29
N TRP A 666 18.02 -47.65 -44.05
CA TRP A 666 18.38 -49.03 -43.68
C TRP A 666 19.73 -49.53 -44.23
N GLY A 667 20.50 -48.66 -44.91
CA GLY A 667 21.96 -48.82 -45.01
C GLY A 667 22.60 -48.52 -43.66
N GLY A 668 23.93 -48.59 -43.56
CA GLY A 668 24.58 -48.32 -42.30
C GLY A 668 26.09 -48.24 -42.39
N GLU A 669 26.68 -47.92 -41.27
CA GLU A 669 28.12 -47.76 -41.12
C GLU A 669 28.59 -48.42 -39.83
N PHE A 670 29.84 -48.88 -39.81
CA PHE A 670 30.48 -49.31 -38.58
C PHE A 670 30.88 -48.08 -37.75
N VAL A 671 30.36 -48.00 -36.53
CA VAL A 671 30.59 -46.85 -35.61
C VAL A 671 31.64 -47.14 -34.54
N ALA A 672 31.94 -48.41 -34.30
CA ALA A 672 33.00 -48.84 -33.41
C ALA A 672 33.50 -50.23 -33.79
N GLU A 673 34.78 -50.48 -33.54
CA GLU A 673 35.42 -51.75 -33.83
C GLU A 673 36.58 -51.99 -32.86
N TYR A 674 36.71 -53.24 -32.45
CA TYR A 674 37.96 -53.79 -31.96
C TYR A 674 38.42 -54.88 -32.94
N VAL A 675 39.69 -54.82 -33.35
CA VAL A 675 40.27 -55.77 -34.30
C VAL A 675 41.69 -56.14 -33.89
N ALA A 676 42.02 -57.42 -33.99
CA ALA A 676 43.34 -57.93 -33.68
C ALA A 676 44.41 -57.38 -34.66
N PRO A 677 45.68 -57.23 -34.24
CA PRO A 677 46.75 -56.72 -35.09
C PRO A 677 46.93 -57.58 -36.36
N GLY A 678 47.04 -56.94 -37.53
CA GLY A 678 47.28 -57.62 -38.81
C GLY A 678 46.08 -57.68 -39.76
N TRP A 679 44.90 -57.23 -39.34
CA TRP A 679 43.69 -57.15 -40.17
C TRP A 679 43.32 -55.72 -40.57
N VAL A 680 42.59 -55.56 -41.67
CA VAL A 680 42.15 -54.25 -42.18
C VAL A 680 41.09 -53.64 -41.26
N LYS A 681 41.31 -52.43 -40.75
CA LYS A 681 40.32 -51.72 -39.92
C LYS A 681 39.11 -51.28 -40.73
N LEU A 682 37.92 -51.37 -40.15
CA LEU A 682 36.64 -50.91 -40.69
C LEU A 682 36.25 -49.50 -40.20
N VAL A 683 36.84 -49.04 -39.09
CA VAL A 683 36.55 -47.73 -38.47
C VAL A 683 37.85 -46.90 -38.29
N GLY A 684 37.86 -45.64 -38.75
CA GLY A 684 38.97 -44.69 -38.55
C GLY A 684 38.75 -43.33 -39.25
N GLU A 685 39.53 -42.31 -38.90
CA GLU A 685 39.36 -40.91 -39.39
C GLU A 685 39.30 -40.77 -40.93
N ASN A 686 39.91 -41.70 -41.68
CA ASN A 686 39.89 -41.74 -43.15
C ASN A 686 39.29 -43.05 -43.72
N ILE A 687 38.57 -43.83 -42.91
CA ILE A 687 37.96 -45.11 -43.32
C ILE A 687 36.47 -45.07 -42.96
N LYS A 688 35.63 -44.76 -43.96
CA LYS A 688 34.16 -44.89 -43.85
C LYS A 688 33.71 -46.08 -44.68
N THR A 689 33.53 -47.22 -44.02
CA THR A 689 32.96 -48.41 -44.65
C THR A 689 31.44 -48.30 -44.57
N ILE A 690 30.82 -47.60 -45.53
CA ILE A 690 29.37 -47.66 -45.74
C ILE A 690 29.08 -48.98 -46.43
N VAL A 691 28.29 -49.84 -45.79
CA VAL A 691 27.90 -51.12 -46.35
C VAL A 691 26.48 -50.98 -46.87
N GLU A 692 26.33 -50.87 -48.19
CA GLU A 692 25.01 -50.90 -48.83
C GLU A 692 24.59 -52.36 -49.06
N ASP A 693 24.17 -53.01 -47.97
CA ASP A 693 23.54 -54.32 -48.06
C ASP A 693 22.10 -54.14 -48.57
N THR A 694 21.88 -54.41 -49.86
CA THR A 694 20.57 -54.28 -50.52
C THR A 694 19.51 -55.15 -49.88
N TYR A 695 19.87 -56.30 -49.30
CA TYR A 695 18.92 -57.18 -48.59
C TYR A 695 18.48 -56.55 -47.27
N LEU A 696 19.38 -55.99 -46.46
CA LEU A 696 19.01 -55.29 -45.22
C LEU A 696 18.20 -54.01 -45.50
N GLN A 697 18.45 -53.34 -46.63
CA GLN A 697 17.68 -52.19 -47.08
C GLN A 697 16.26 -52.54 -47.52
N GLU A 698 16.10 -53.53 -48.42
CA GLU A 698 14.80 -53.97 -48.94
C GLU A 698 13.92 -54.60 -47.85
N THR A 699 14.53 -55.31 -46.89
CA THR A 699 13.82 -56.00 -45.81
C THR A 699 13.69 -55.17 -44.53
N ALA A 700 14.14 -53.90 -44.54
CA ALA A 700 14.11 -53.00 -43.39
C ALA A 700 14.70 -53.66 -42.11
N GLY A 701 15.92 -54.17 -42.22
CA GLY A 701 16.65 -54.87 -41.15
C GLY A 701 16.42 -56.38 -41.06
N GLY A 702 15.58 -56.95 -41.94
CA GLY A 702 15.42 -58.39 -42.14
C GLY A 702 15.11 -59.19 -40.86
N ARG A 703 15.85 -60.30 -40.67
CA ARG A 703 15.70 -61.21 -39.51
C ARG A 703 16.00 -60.53 -38.18
N TYR A 704 16.90 -59.55 -38.16
CA TYR A 704 17.33 -58.86 -36.94
C TYR A 704 16.22 -57.99 -36.33
N ARG A 705 15.24 -57.56 -37.13
CA ARG A 705 14.03 -56.87 -36.63
C ARG A 705 13.23 -57.74 -35.65
N HIS A 706 13.28 -59.06 -35.82
CA HIS A 706 12.56 -60.05 -35.00
C HIS A 706 13.38 -60.61 -33.83
N ASN A 707 14.50 -59.96 -33.46
CA ASN A 707 15.44 -60.45 -32.42
C ASN A 707 16.16 -61.76 -32.75
N GLU A 708 16.27 -62.10 -34.04
CA GLU A 708 16.97 -63.32 -34.46
C GLU A 708 18.47 -63.05 -34.60
N THR A 709 19.27 -63.67 -33.71
CA THR A 709 20.73 -63.72 -33.84
C THR A 709 21.11 -64.74 -34.91
N HIS A 710 22.03 -64.38 -35.79
CA HIS A 710 22.42 -65.23 -36.92
C HIS A 710 23.95 -65.41 -36.96
N TRP A 711 24.39 -66.62 -37.28
CA TRP A 711 25.81 -66.94 -37.43
C TRP A 711 26.05 -67.88 -38.60
N VAL A 712 27.30 -67.86 -39.09
CA VAL A 712 27.81 -68.68 -40.18
C VAL A 712 29.21 -69.16 -39.79
N ASP A 713 29.42 -70.48 -39.84
CA ASP A 713 30.68 -71.10 -39.44
C ASP A 713 31.76 -71.06 -40.54
N ASP A 714 31.34 -71.08 -41.80
CA ASP A 714 32.19 -70.94 -42.98
C ASP A 714 31.41 -70.26 -44.12
N ILE A 715 31.84 -69.06 -44.51
CA ILE A 715 31.15 -68.26 -45.53
C ILE A 715 31.21 -68.88 -46.93
N TYR A 716 32.19 -69.75 -47.21
CA TYR A 716 32.35 -70.39 -48.53
C TYR A 716 31.51 -71.67 -48.67
N GLN A 717 31.07 -72.23 -47.54
CA GLN A 717 30.19 -73.41 -47.49
C GLN A 717 28.75 -73.05 -47.15
N ALA A 718 28.53 -71.84 -46.61
CA ALA A 718 27.20 -71.30 -46.44
C ALA A 718 26.58 -70.97 -47.80
N ASN A 719 25.30 -71.29 -47.96
CA ASN A 719 24.54 -71.02 -49.19
C ASN A 719 24.21 -69.52 -49.33
N LEU A 720 25.24 -68.67 -49.33
CA LEU A 720 25.19 -67.22 -49.45
C LEU A 720 25.38 -66.81 -50.91
N SER A 721 24.84 -65.64 -51.28
CA SER A 721 25.05 -65.11 -52.63
C SER A 721 26.51 -64.67 -52.82
N GLU A 722 27.04 -64.79 -54.04
CA GLU A 722 28.41 -64.34 -54.37
C GLU A 722 28.65 -62.86 -54.01
N CYS A 723 27.61 -62.02 -54.15
CA CYS A 723 27.64 -60.62 -53.75
C CYS A 723 27.84 -60.45 -52.22
N HIS A 724 27.18 -61.27 -51.40
CA HIS A 724 27.30 -61.20 -49.95
C HIS A 724 28.65 -61.76 -49.45
N ILE A 725 29.15 -62.82 -50.11
CA ILE A 725 30.50 -63.36 -49.86
C ILE A 725 31.56 -62.28 -50.15
N ALA A 726 31.44 -61.56 -51.27
CA ALA A 726 32.38 -60.49 -51.61
C ALA A 726 32.42 -59.35 -50.56
N ILE A 727 31.28 -59.01 -49.93
CA ILE A 727 31.24 -58.02 -48.83
C ILE A 727 31.95 -58.58 -47.58
N LEU A 728 31.72 -59.84 -47.23
CA LEU A 728 32.36 -60.48 -46.07
C LEU A 728 33.87 -60.67 -46.27
N GLU A 729 34.32 -60.95 -47.50
CA GLU A 729 35.74 -61.00 -47.87
C GLU A 729 36.43 -59.64 -47.76
N GLN A 730 35.73 -58.54 -48.04
CA GLN A 730 36.26 -57.19 -47.78
C GLN A 730 36.52 -56.96 -46.29
N PHE A 731 35.68 -57.54 -45.43
CA PHE A 731 35.91 -57.55 -43.98
C PHE A 731 36.92 -58.61 -43.55
N GLN A 732 37.45 -59.39 -44.50
CA GLN A 732 38.33 -60.54 -44.31
C GLN A 732 37.71 -61.62 -43.40
N ALA A 733 36.38 -61.66 -43.29
CA ALA A 733 35.66 -62.60 -42.45
C ALA A 733 35.58 -63.97 -43.14
N LYS A 734 35.84 -65.04 -42.40
CA LYS A 734 35.64 -66.43 -42.84
C LYS A 734 34.49 -67.11 -42.08
N ALA A 735 34.16 -66.60 -40.90
CA ALA A 735 32.99 -66.96 -40.10
C ALA A 735 32.48 -65.72 -39.36
N TYR A 736 31.19 -65.64 -39.03
CA TYR A 736 30.64 -64.51 -38.30
C TYR A 736 29.43 -64.86 -37.44
N ALA A 737 29.19 -64.08 -36.38
CA ALA A 737 27.99 -64.10 -35.57
C ALA A 737 27.49 -62.67 -35.33
N ILE A 738 26.21 -62.42 -35.59
CA ILE A 738 25.60 -61.08 -35.55
C ILE A 738 24.36 -61.12 -34.67
N ALA A 739 24.35 -60.23 -33.66
CA ALA A 739 23.22 -60.01 -32.76
C ALA A 739 22.60 -58.62 -32.97
N PRO A 740 21.26 -58.48 -32.83
CA PRO A 740 20.59 -57.19 -32.93
C PRO A 740 20.81 -56.31 -31.68
N ILE A 741 21.03 -55.01 -31.90
CA ILE A 741 21.03 -53.97 -30.86
C ILE A 741 19.70 -53.21 -30.96
N LYS A 742 18.86 -53.32 -29.93
CA LYS A 742 17.56 -52.62 -29.86
C LYS A 742 17.55 -51.53 -28.80
N VAL A 743 17.14 -50.33 -29.20
CA VAL A 743 16.91 -49.20 -28.30
C VAL A 743 15.40 -49.02 -28.18
N GLY A 744 14.83 -49.43 -27.05
CA GLY A 744 13.38 -49.54 -26.88
C GLY A 744 12.79 -50.65 -27.77
N GLN A 745 11.87 -50.29 -28.66
CA GLN A 745 11.25 -51.22 -29.63
C GLN A 745 11.91 -51.16 -31.03
N GLN A 746 12.83 -50.23 -31.25
CA GLN A 746 13.46 -49.99 -32.55
C GLN A 746 14.80 -50.74 -32.68
N LEU A 747 15.02 -51.37 -33.83
CA LEU A 747 16.33 -51.90 -34.21
C LEU A 747 17.27 -50.72 -34.50
N TRP A 748 18.28 -50.54 -33.66
CA TRP A 748 19.21 -49.41 -33.73
C TRP A 748 20.46 -49.78 -34.53
N GLY A 749 20.94 -51.01 -34.36
CA GLY A 749 22.16 -51.48 -35.01
C GLY A 749 22.38 -52.97 -34.82
N LEU A 750 23.57 -53.44 -35.19
CA LEU A 750 24.01 -54.83 -35.08
C LEU A 750 25.34 -54.89 -34.35
N LEU A 751 25.50 -55.88 -33.47
CA LEU A 751 26.77 -56.26 -32.87
C LEU A 751 27.29 -57.49 -33.59
N ALA A 752 28.38 -57.33 -34.33
CA ALA A 752 28.93 -58.36 -35.21
C ALA A 752 30.30 -58.82 -34.72
N ALA A 753 30.47 -60.12 -34.52
CA ALA A 753 31.74 -60.77 -34.25
C ALA A 753 32.19 -61.55 -35.48
N TYR A 754 33.44 -61.34 -35.90
CA TYR A 754 34.03 -61.95 -37.10
C TYR A 754 35.29 -62.76 -36.71
N GLN A 755 35.43 -63.91 -37.35
CA GLN A 755 36.68 -64.67 -37.37
C GLN A 755 37.32 -64.50 -38.74
N ASN A 756 38.55 -64.00 -38.78
CA ASN A 756 39.22 -63.58 -40.02
C ASN A 756 40.31 -64.58 -40.45
N SER A 757 40.94 -65.21 -39.47
CA SER A 757 42.02 -66.19 -39.62
C SER A 757 41.57 -67.46 -40.34
N VAL A 758 40.57 -68.16 -39.80
CA VAL A 758 40.04 -69.44 -40.30
C VAL A 758 38.52 -69.54 -40.11
N PRO A 759 37.81 -70.37 -40.88
CA PRO A 759 36.44 -70.76 -40.55
C PRO A 759 36.37 -71.33 -39.13
N ARG A 760 35.28 -71.05 -38.41
CA ARG A 760 35.12 -71.36 -36.99
C ARG A 760 33.69 -71.78 -36.70
N HIS A 761 33.55 -72.86 -35.94
CA HIS A 761 32.27 -73.25 -35.36
C HIS A 761 31.91 -72.35 -34.17
N TRP A 762 30.71 -71.78 -34.17
CA TRP A 762 30.20 -70.98 -33.06
C TRP A 762 29.42 -71.84 -32.06
N GLU A 763 29.91 -71.90 -30.82
CA GLU A 763 29.23 -72.66 -29.77
C GLU A 763 27.90 -71.98 -29.34
N PRO A 764 26.85 -72.74 -28.98
CA PRO A 764 25.58 -72.17 -28.54
C PRO A 764 25.70 -71.17 -27.39
N GLU A 765 26.66 -71.37 -26.48
CA GLU A 765 26.95 -70.45 -25.37
C GLU A 765 27.50 -69.10 -25.86
N GLN A 766 28.32 -69.11 -26.92
CA GLN A 766 28.89 -67.91 -27.53
C GLN A 766 27.81 -67.08 -28.25
N ILE A 767 26.87 -67.76 -28.91
CA ILE A 767 25.71 -67.12 -29.55
C ILE A 767 24.78 -66.50 -28.49
N LYS A 768 24.54 -67.21 -27.39
CA LYS A 768 23.74 -66.67 -26.27
C LYS A 768 24.41 -65.45 -25.64
N PHE A 769 25.73 -65.48 -25.46
CA PHE A 769 26.52 -64.36 -24.95
C PHE A 769 26.41 -63.11 -25.82
N ILE A 770 26.70 -63.22 -27.13
CA ILE A 770 26.64 -62.04 -28.03
C ILE A 770 25.22 -61.47 -28.16
N THR A 771 24.20 -62.33 -28.11
CA THR A 771 22.78 -61.92 -28.07
C THR A 771 22.48 -61.09 -26.83
N GLN A 772 22.95 -61.53 -25.66
CA GLN A 772 22.75 -60.82 -24.40
C GLN A 772 23.52 -59.48 -24.38
N MET A 773 24.73 -59.43 -24.95
CA MET A 773 25.50 -58.20 -25.10
C MET A 773 24.83 -57.19 -26.01
N GLY A 774 24.28 -57.61 -27.16
CA GLY A 774 23.51 -56.72 -28.05
C GLY A 774 22.30 -56.07 -27.36
N SER A 775 21.60 -56.82 -26.51
CA SER A 775 20.49 -56.31 -25.70
C SER A 775 20.96 -55.31 -24.62
N GLN A 776 22.02 -55.63 -23.88
CA GLN A 776 22.54 -54.72 -22.84
C GLN A 776 23.11 -53.43 -23.42
N LEU A 777 23.75 -53.50 -24.59
CA LEU A 777 24.24 -52.33 -25.31
C LEU A 777 23.09 -51.39 -25.72
N GLY A 778 21.96 -51.95 -26.15
CA GLY A 778 20.74 -51.19 -26.45
C GLY A 778 20.17 -50.42 -25.24
N VAL A 779 20.23 -51.02 -24.04
CA VAL A 779 19.84 -50.35 -22.79
C VAL A 779 20.79 -49.20 -22.44
N ALA A 780 22.10 -49.43 -22.57
CA ALA A 780 23.13 -48.43 -22.28
C ALA A 780 23.03 -47.21 -23.22
N ILE A 781 22.80 -47.45 -24.52
CA ILE A 781 22.54 -46.38 -25.50
C ILE A 781 21.33 -45.54 -25.08
N LYS A 782 20.21 -46.17 -24.69
CA LYS A 782 19.00 -45.45 -24.27
C LYS A 782 19.23 -44.56 -23.05
N GLN A 783 20.03 -45.04 -22.10
CA GLN A 783 20.36 -44.31 -20.89
C GLN A 783 21.24 -43.09 -21.18
N SER A 784 22.25 -43.24 -22.04
CA SER A 784 23.11 -42.11 -22.46
C SER A 784 22.29 -41.02 -23.19
N GLU A 785 21.39 -41.40 -24.10
CA GLU A 785 20.50 -40.46 -24.80
C GLU A 785 19.58 -39.69 -23.83
N LEU A 786 18.93 -40.38 -22.88
CA LEU A 786 18.02 -39.75 -21.92
C LEU A 786 18.74 -38.79 -20.97
N LEU A 787 19.97 -39.14 -20.56
CA LEU A 787 20.78 -38.30 -19.71
C LEU A 787 21.25 -37.05 -20.44
N ALA A 788 21.63 -37.17 -21.72
CA ALA A 788 22.02 -36.02 -22.55
C ALA A 788 20.84 -35.03 -22.70
N GLN A 789 19.64 -35.52 -22.99
CA GLN A 789 18.42 -34.70 -23.06
C GLN A 789 18.11 -34.00 -21.74
N THR A 790 18.18 -34.73 -20.63
CA THR A 790 17.90 -34.17 -19.29
C THR A 790 18.91 -33.08 -18.90
N ARG A 791 20.19 -33.29 -19.21
CA ARG A 791 21.24 -32.28 -18.99
C ARG A 791 20.98 -31.03 -19.80
N GLN A 792 20.63 -31.17 -21.08
CA GLN A 792 20.34 -30.05 -21.96
C GLN A 792 19.11 -29.25 -21.49
N GLN A 793 18.01 -29.91 -21.14
CA GLN A 793 16.82 -29.25 -20.58
C GLN A 793 17.14 -28.51 -19.28
N THR A 794 17.98 -29.09 -18.41
CA THR A 794 18.38 -28.45 -17.14
C THR A 794 19.23 -27.20 -17.40
N THR A 795 20.15 -27.24 -18.37
CA THR A 795 20.93 -26.06 -18.75
C THR A 795 20.08 -24.97 -19.40
N ASP A 796 19.12 -25.34 -20.25
CA ASP A 796 18.23 -24.38 -20.92
C ASP A 796 17.30 -23.70 -19.90
N LEU A 797 16.74 -24.48 -18.97
CA LEU A 797 15.90 -23.94 -17.88
C LEU A 797 16.71 -23.03 -16.95
N ARG A 798 17.93 -23.41 -16.57
CA ARG A 798 18.82 -22.55 -15.76
C ARG A 798 19.13 -21.22 -16.45
N ARG A 799 19.41 -21.25 -17.76
CA ARG A 799 19.62 -20.03 -18.56
C ARG A 799 18.38 -19.15 -18.61
N ALA A 800 17.19 -19.74 -18.74
CA ALA A 800 15.92 -19.00 -18.72
C ALA A 800 15.63 -18.34 -17.36
N THR A 801 15.81 -19.07 -16.26
CA THR A 801 15.58 -18.54 -14.90
C THR A 801 16.56 -17.42 -14.55
N GLU A 802 17.84 -17.58 -14.90
CA GLU A 802 18.85 -16.54 -14.65
C GLU A 802 18.55 -15.25 -15.43
N ARG A 803 18.09 -15.36 -16.68
CA ARG A 803 17.66 -14.20 -17.48
C ARG A 803 16.43 -13.50 -16.89
N GLN A 804 15.44 -14.26 -16.39
CA GLN A 804 14.30 -13.68 -15.69
C GLN A 804 14.72 -12.95 -14.41
N ARG A 805 15.69 -13.48 -13.66
CA ARG A 805 16.25 -12.84 -12.47
C ARG A 805 16.90 -11.50 -12.80
N VAL A 806 17.76 -11.46 -13.82
CA VAL A 806 18.44 -10.23 -14.27
C VAL A 806 17.43 -9.18 -14.76
N LEU A 807 16.42 -9.59 -15.54
CA LEU A 807 15.37 -8.69 -16.00
C LEU A 807 14.57 -8.10 -14.82
N PHE A 808 14.25 -8.92 -13.82
CA PHE A 808 13.57 -8.46 -12.61
C PHE A 808 14.42 -7.45 -11.83
N GLU A 809 15.72 -7.66 -11.69
CA GLU A 809 16.64 -6.73 -11.01
C GLU A 809 16.74 -5.38 -11.73
N VAL A 810 16.81 -5.37 -13.07
CA VAL A 810 16.84 -4.12 -13.85
C VAL A 810 15.51 -3.37 -13.72
N VAL A 811 14.37 -4.06 -13.83
CA VAL A 811 13.04 -3.45 -13.69
C VAL A 811 12.81 -2.92 -12.28
N ALA A 812 13.26 -3.62 -11.25
CA ALA A 812 13.18 -3.16 -9.86
C ALA A 812 13.94 -1.83 -9.68
N LYS A 813 15.19 -1.74 -10.17
CA LYS A 813 15.98 -0.50 -10.12
C LYS A 813 15.36 0.66 -10.90
N ILE A 814 14.72 0.39 -12.04
CA ILE A 814 13.98 1.41 -12.81
C ILE A 814 12.80 1.97 -11.99
N ARG A 815 12.18 1.17 -11.12
CA ARG A 815 11.03 1.57 -10.29
C ARG A 815 11.41 2.19 -8.94
N GLU A 816 12.64 2.05 -8.48
CA GLU A 816 13.11 2.54 -7.18
C GLU A 816 13.30 4.07 -7.14
N THR A 817 13.62 4.69 -8.27
CA THR A 817 13.87 6.14 -8.36
C THR A 817 13.05 6.77 -9.47
N LEU A 818 12.68 8.04 -9.28
CA LEU A 818 11.95 8.86 -10.26
C LEU A 818 12.88 9.83 -11.01
N ASP A 819 14.19 9.78 -10.74
CA ASP A 819 15.20 10.58 -11.45
C ASP A 819 15.57 9.91 -12.78
N LEU A 820 15.13 10.53 -13.88
CA LEU A 820 15.38 10.04 -15.24
C LEU A 820 16.87 9.84 -15.55
N ASN A 821 17.76 10.70 -15.06
CA ASN A 821 19.19 10.57 -15.31
C ASN A 821 19.78 9.38 -14.56
N ALA A 822 19.32 9.13 -13.33
CA ALA A 822 19.71 7.97 -12.55
C ALA A 822 19.19 6.67 -13.19
N ILE A 823 17.94 6.65 -13.65
CA ILE A 823 17.32 5.51 -14.36
C ILE A 823 18.12 5.17 -15.62
N PHE A 824 18.42 6.16 -16.46
CA PHE A 824 19.15 5.92 -17.70
C PHE A 824 20.58 5.41 -17.45
N LYS A 825 21.32 6.02 -16.52
CA LYS A 825 22.68 5.57 -16.18
C LYS A 825 22.71 4.16 -15.61
N ALA A 826 21.79 3.86 -14.68
CA ALA A 826 21.68 2.53 -14.10
C ALA A 826 21.33 1.49 -15.18
N THR A 827 20.39 1.81 -16.07
CA THR A 827 19.96 0.90 -17.13
C THR A 827 21.07 0.66 -18.15
N ALA A 828 21.79 1.70 -18.58
CA ALA A 828 22.90 1.56 -19.54
C ALA A 828 23.97 0.61 -18.98
N LYS A 829 24.31 0.79 -17.71
CA LYS A 829 25.31 -0.02 -17.01
C LYS A 829 24.90 -1.48 -16.86
N GLU A 830 23.68 -1.74 -16.42
CA GLU A 830 23.23 -3.12 -16.22
C GLU A 830 23.03 -3.85 -17.56
N VAL A 831 22.43 -3.20 -18.57
CA VAL A 831 22.26 -3.81 -19.89
C VAL A 831 23.62 -4.12 -20.53
N ARG A 832 24.61 -3.23 -20.41
CA ARG A 832 25.97 -3.47 -20.91
C ARG A 832 26.61 -4.69 -20.25
N ARG A 833 26.48 -4.80 -18.92
CA ARG A 833 27.00 -5.94 -18.14
C ARG A 833 26.30 -7.25 -18.49
N SER A 834 24.98 -7.24 -18.63
CA SER A 834 24.18 -8.44 -18.92
C SER A 834 24.44 -8.98 -20.32
N LEU A 835 24.60 -8.10 -21.31
CA LEU A 835 24.85 -8.50 -22.71
C LEU A 835 26.34 -8.61 -23.05
N ASN A 836 27.23 -8.30 -22.09
CA ASN A 836 28.67 -8.17 -22.30
C ASN A 836 29.00 -7.35 -23.57
N ALA A 837 28.33 -6.22 -23.72
CA ALA A 837 28.51 -5.30 -24.84
C ALA A 837 29.62 -4.28 -24.55
N ASP A 838 30.16 -3.67 -25.62
CA ASP A 838 31.21 -2.65 -25.49
C ASP A 838 30.63 -1.30 -25.07
N ARG A 839 29.42 -0.99 -25.55
CA ARG A 839 28.71 0.26 -25.27
C ARG A 839 27.20 0.05 -25.24
N VAL A 840 26.53 0.66 -24.28
CA VAL A 840 25.09 0.87 -24.27
C VAL A 840 24.81 2.35 -24.09
N ALA A 841 23.98 2.92 -24.95
CA ALA A 841 23.65 4.33 -24.91
C ALA A 841 22.16 4.58 -25.20
N MET A 842 21.63 5.65 -24.63
CA MET A 842 20.29 6.15 -24.91
C MET A 842 20.39 7.41 -25.76
N PHE A 843 19.79 7.38 -26.93
CA PHE A 843 19.73 8.50 -27.86
C PHE A 843 18.37 9.18 -27.74
N GLN A 844 18.34 10.49 -27.57
CA GLN A 844 17.13 11.30 -27.54
C GLN A 844 17.05 12.14 -28.82
N PHE A 845 15.91 12.10 -29.49
CA PHE A 845 15.66 12.95 -30.66
C PHE A 845 15.34 14.39 -30.25
N ASP A 846 15.74 15.35 -31.09
CA ASP A 846 15.26 16.73 -30.98
C ASP A 846 13.81 16.81 -31.53
N PRO A 847 12.82 17.21 -30.70
CA PRO A 847 11.42 17.30 -31.11
C PRO A 847 11.16 18.20 -32.32
N ASN A 848 12.03 19.18 -32.60
CA ASN A 848 11.83 20.17 -33.65
C ASN A 848 12.52 19.84 -34.98
N SER A 849 13.30 18.76 -35.03
CA SER A 849 14.17 18.43 -36.16
C SER A 849 13.56 17.48 -37.19
N GLY A 850 12.36 16.94 -36.93
CA GLY A 850 11.80 15.88 -37.76
C GLY A 850 12.57 14.54 -37.66
N TYR A 851 13.24 14.29 -36.52
CA TYR A 851 14.09 13.11 -36.25
C TYR A 851 15.45 13.08 -36.97
N ASP A 852 15.86 14.16 -37.63
CA ASP A 852 17.18 14.28 -38.29
C ASP A 852 18.34 14.53 -37.32
N THR A 853 18.03 15.03 -36.11
CA THR A 853 19.03 15.38 -35.08
C THR A 853 18.67 14.85 -33.71
N GLY A 854 19.69 14.60 -32.90
CA GLY A 854 19.53 14.18 -31.51
C GLY A 854 20.86 14.08 -30.77
N VAL A 855 20.78 13.71 -29.50
CA VAL A 855 21.92 13.64 -28.57
C VAL A 855 21.87 12.36 -27.74
N PHE A 856 23.04 11.82 -27.38
CA PHE A 856 23.11 10.75 -26.39
C PHE A 856 23.01 11.33 -24.98
N VAL A 857 21.93 10.98 -24.27
CA VAL A 857 21.63 11.47 -22.92
C VAL A 857 22.21 10.60 -21.81
N SER A 858 22.55 9.35 -22.14
CA SER A 858 23.16 8.42 -21.20
C SER A 858 23.98 7.38 -21.92
N GLU A 859 25.09 6.98 -21.31
CA GLU A 859 26.02 6.02 -21.88
C GLU A 859 26.75 5.25 -20.76
N ASP A 860 26.95 3.95 -20.97
CA ASP A 860 27.96 3.15 -20.29
C ASP A 860 28.82 2.47 -21.35
N VAL A 861 30.12 2.73 -21.33
CA VAL A 861 31.07 2.31 -22.37
C VAL A 861 32.34 1.76 -21.72
N LEU A 862 32.98 0.77 -22.35
CA LEU A 862 34.29 0.30 -21.92
C LEU A 862 35.35 1.40 -22.09
N PRO A 863 36.35 1.49 -21.20
CA PRO A 863 37.34 2.59 -21.20
C PRO A 863 38.17 2.75 -22.48
N GLU A 864 38.20 1.71 -23.32
CA GLU A 864 39.01 1.65 -24.55
C GLU A 864 38.36 2.38 -25.75
N PHE A 865 37.08 2.75 -25.64
CA PHE A 865 36.32 3.40 -26.72
C PHE A 865 35.96 4.85 -26.39
N SER A 866 35.84 5.69 -27.43
CA SER A 866 35.50 7.10 -27.27
C SER A 866 34.04 7.29 -26.86
N SER A 867 33.77 8.07 -25.80
CA SER A 867 32.41 8.38 -25.34
C SER A 867 31.60 9.12 -26.41
N ALA A 868 30.31 8.78 -26.54
CA ALA A 868 29.35 9.45 -27.42
C ALA A 868 28.42 10.40 -26.67
N LEU A 869 28.54 10.49 -25.35
CA LEU A 869 27.69 11.32 -24.50
C LEU A 869 27.75 12.80 -24.94
N GLU A 870 26.58 13.45 -25.04
CA GLU A 870 26.42 14.85 -25.46
C GLU A 870 26.98 15.22 -26.85
N ALA A 871 27.44 14.24 -27.64
CA ALA A 871 27.85 14.50 -29.02
C ALA A 871 26.61 14.78 -29.88
N PRO A 872 26.51 15.94 -30.56
CA PRO A 872 25.41 16.20 -31.49
C PRO A 872 25.58 15.27 -32.70
N VAL A 873 24.59 14.39 -32.91
CA VAL A 873 24.56 13.50 -34.07
C VAL A 873 23.59 14.09 -35.08
N TYR A 874 24.11 14.34 -36.28
CA TYR A 874 23.32 14.74 -37.44
C TYR A 874 23.26 13.57 -38.42
N ASP A 875 22.09 12.95 -38.54
CA ASP A 875 21.88 11.80 -39.41
C ASP A 875 20.64 12.02 -40.28
N HIS A 876 20.79 12.88 -41.29
CA HIS A 876 19.74 13.22 -42.24
C HIS A 876 19.16 12.00 -42.98
N CYS A 877 19.94 10.92 -43.11
CA CYS A 877 19.49 9.68 -43.73
C CYS A 877 18.57 8.85 -42.79
N PHE A 878 18.62 9.10 -41.49
CA PHE A 878 17.77 8.44 -40.50
C PHE A 878 16.32 8.97 -40.53
N GLY A 879 16.13 10.29 -40.60
CA GLY A 879 14.80 10.91 -40.53
C GLY A 879 13.91 10.63 -41.75
N GLU A 880 14.46 10.60 -42.97
CA GLU A 880 13.67 10.39 -44.19
C GLU A 880 13.13 8.95 -44.36
N GLN A 881 13.84 7.92 -43.86
CA GLN A 881 13.51 6.52 -44.17
C GLN A 881 13.41 5.59 -42.96
N TYR A 882 14.11 5.86 -41.85
CA TYR A 882 14.17 4.93 -40.71
C TYR A 882 13.27 5.34 -39.55
N ALA A 883 13.10 6.64 -39.29
CA ALA A 883 12.28 7.16 -38.18
C ALA A 883 10.83 6.61 -38.18
N ILE A 884 10.19 6.55 -39.36
CA ILE A 884 8.84 5.99 -39.53
C ILE A 884 8.78 4.52 -39.10
N HIS A 885 9.81 3.74 -39.41
CA HIS A 885 9.84 2.33 -39.05
C HIS A 885 10.07 2.11 -37.56
N TYR A 886 10.90 2.92 -36.91
CA TYR A 886 11.09 2.87 -35.46
C TYR A 886 9.84 3.32 -34.69
N HIS A 887 9.09 4.28 -35.21
CA HIS A 887 7.79 4.67 -34.69
C HIS A 887 6.77 3.50 -34.74
N GLN A 888 6.91 2.60 -35.72
CA GLN A 888 6.12 1.35 -35.83
C GLN A 888 6.67 0.20 -34.95
N GLY A 889 7.67 0.45 -34.10
CA GLY A 889 8.25 -0.55 -33.20
C GLY A 889 9.28 -1.47 -33.85
N ARG A 890 9.88 -1.08 -34.99
CA ARG A 890 10.97 -1.84 -35.63
C ARG A 890 12.18 -1.94 -34.70
N VAL A 891 12.76 -3.13 -34.62
CA VAL A 891 14.06 -3.38 -34.00
C VAL A 891 15.07 -3.64 -35.11
N GLN A 892 16.23 -2.99 -35.04
CA GLN A 892 17.29 -3.19 -36.03
C GLN A 892 18.48 -3.86 -35.36
N ALA A 893 18.81 -5.06 -35.85
CA ALA A 893 19.99 -5.81 -35.45
C ALA A 893 20.93 -5.92 -36.66
N VAL A 894 22.09 -5.28 -36.58
CA VAL A 894 23.12 -5.26 -37.62
C VAL A 894 24.36 -5.94 -37.07
N SER A 895 24.82 -6.98 -37.78
CA SER A 895 25.96 -7.79 -37.34
C SER A 895 27.32 -7.25 -37.74
N ASP A 896 27.40 -6.58 -38.89
CA ASP A 896 28.53 -5.75 -39.29
C ASP A 896 28.03 -4.56 -40.14
N ILE A 897 28.33 -3.32 -39.72
CA ILE A 897 27.90 -2.11 -40.43
C ILE A 897 28.47 -2.00 -41.85
N TYR A 898 29.60 -2.65 -42.13
CA TYR A 898 30.25 -2.61 -43.45
C TYR A 898 29.66 -3.61 -44.45
N THR A 899 28.93 -4.63 -43.98
CA THR A 899 28.36 -5.68 -44.84
C THR A 899 26.83 -5.68 -44.87
N ALA A 900 26.18 -4.93 -43.98
CA ALA A 900 24.72 -4.89 -43.84
C ALA A 900 23.98 -4.04 -44.89
N GLY A 901 24.69 -3.43 -45.84
CA GLY A 901 24.07 -2.60 -46.90
C GLY A 901 23.44 -1.31 -46.39
N LEU A 902 23.99 -0.72 -45.32
CA LEU A 902 23.58 0.59 -44.82
C LEU A 902 23.99 1.69 -45.83
N GLN A 903 23.20 2.76 -45.91
CA GLN A 903 23.55 3.97 -46.67
C GLN A 903 24.88 4.55 -46.16
N ASP A 904 25.69 5.10 -47.06
CA ASP A 904 27.04 5.59 -46.74
C ASP A 904 27.02 6.64 -45.61
N CYS A 905 26.07 7.57 -45.65
CA CYS A 905 25.84 8.58 -44.60
C CYS A 905 25.58 7.97 -43.20
N HIS A 906 24.70 6.98 -43.09
CA HIS A 906 24.37 6.34 -41.80
C HIS A 906 25.55 5.47 -41.30
N ARG A 907 26.26 4.81 -42.22
CA ARG A 907 27.46 4.04 -41.88
C ARG A 907 28.57 4.92 -41.34
N ASP A 908 28.78 6.10 -41.92
CA ASP A 908 29.85 7.02 -41.52
C ASP A 908 29.62 7.56 -40.09
N VAL A 909 28.36 7.83 -39.72
CA VAL A 909 27.98 8.19 -38.34
C VAL A 909 28.29 7.06 -37.36
N LEU A 910 27.92 5.81 -37.69
CA LEU A 910 28.22 4.66 -36.81
C LEU A 910 29.73 4.39 -36.73
N ALA A 911 30.46 4.56 -37.83
CA ALA A 911 31.90 4.37 -37.89
C ALA A 911 32.66 5.42 -37.07
N GLN A 912 32.16 6.66 -36.96
CA GLN A 912 32.73 7.70 -36.09
C GLN A 912 32.86 7.24 -34.63
N PHE A 913 31.93 6.41 -34.14
CA PHE A 913 31.94 5.86 -32.79
C PHE A 913 32.56 4.46 -32.70
N GLN A 914 33.31 4.05 -33.72
CA GLN A 914 34.01 2.76 -33.81
C GLN A 914 33.06 1.56 -33.73
N ILE A 915 31.80 1.72 -34.14
CA ILE A 915 30.79 0.65 -34.06
C ILE A 915 31.05 -0.38 -35.16
N ARG A 916 31.01 -1.67 -34.81
CA ARG A 916 31.07 -2.78 -35.77
C ARG A 916 29.72 -3.46 -35.88
N ALA A 917 29.10 -3.81 -34.77
CA ALA A 917 27.74 -4.35 -34.72
C ALA A 917 26.82 -3.43 -33.90
N ASN A 918 25.56 -3.33 -34.32
CA ASN A 918 24.61 -2.38 -33.75
C ASN A 918 23.24 -3.05 -33.53
N LEU A 919 22.70 -2.95 -32.31
CA LEU A 919 21.32 -3.33 -31.97
C LEU A 919 20.58 -2.10 -31.44
N VAL A 920 19.51 -1.72 -32.13
CA VAL A 920 18.75 -0.50 -31.85
C VAL A 920 17.28 -0.83 -31.63
N VAL A 921 16.73 -0.33 -30.52
CA VAL A 921 15.34 -0.54 -30.11
C VAL A 921 14.67 0.80 -29.78
N PRO A 922 13.43 1.05 -30.23
CA PRO A 922 12.76 2.33 -29.99
C PRO A 922 12.31 2.49 -28.53
N LEU A 923 12.50 3.68 -27.98
CA LEU A 923 11.95 4.12 -26.70
C LEU A 923 10.70 4.95 -26.98
N MET A 924 9.55 4.41 -26.56
CA MET A 924 8.24 5.03 -26.78
C MET A 924 7.74 5.73 -25.52
N LYS A 925 7.17 6.92 -25.66
CA LYS A 925 6.56 7.71 -24.59
C LYS A 925 5.12 8.03 -24.96
N GLY A 926 4.14 7.41 -24.28
CA GLY A 926 2.72 7.67 -24.54
C GLY A 926 2.23 7.33 -25.95
N GLY A 927 2.99 6.54 -26.73
CA GLY A 927 2.70 6.25 -28.14
C GLY A 927 3.62 6.98 -29.13
N ASP A 928 4.36 7.98 -28.68
CA ASP A 928 5.31 8.73 -29.52
C ASP A 928 6.74 8.19 -29.39
N LEU A 929 7.50 8.24 -30.49
CA LEU A 929 8.92 7.88 -30.48
C LEU A 929 9.73 8.98 -29.77
N TRP A 930 10.23 8.68 -28.57
CA TRP A 930 11.00 9.62 -27.76
C TRP A 930 12.51 9.52 -28.06
N GLY A 931 13.00 8.31 -28.29
CA GLY A 931 14.43 8.05 -28.46
C GLY A 931 14.73 6.62 -28.86
N LEU A 932 16.00 6.25 -28.81
CA LEU A 932 16.50 4.91 -29.12
C LEU A 932 17.36 4.38 -27.98
N LEU A 933 17.24 3.10 -27.69
CA LEU A 933 18.18 2.33 -26.90
C LEU A 933 19.13 1.61 -27.85
N CYS A 934 20.41 1.98 -27.79
CA CYS A 934 21.44 1.53 -28.71
C CYS A 934 22.47 0.67 -27.96
N ILE A 935 22.69 -0.56 -28.43
CA ILE A 935 23.70 -1.48 -27.92
C ILE A 935 24.71 -1.74 -29.03
N HIS A 936 25.98 -1.45 -28.76
CA HIS A 936 27.04 -1.54 -29.76
C HIS A 936 28.12 -2.55 -29.34
N GLN A 937 28.59 -3.31 -30.33
CA GLN A 937 29.87 -3.99 -30.29
C GLN A 937 30.84 -3.20 -31.16
N CYS A 938 31.89 -2.66 -30.56
CA CYS A 938 32.88 -1.81 -31.21
C CYS A 938 34.12 -2.61 -31.63
N ALA A 939 34.47 -3.67 -30.89
CA ALA A 939 35.69 -4.43 -31.15
C ALA A 939 35.61 -5.33 -32.42
N PHE A 940 34.46 -5.97 -32.67
CA PHE A 940 34.31 -6.97 -33.74
C PHE A 940 32.84 -7.13 -34.19
N PRO A 941 32.59 -7.73 -35.37
CA PRO A 941 31.26 -8.10 -35.83
C PRO A 941 30.57 -9.08 -34.88
N ARG A 942 29.29 -8.87 -34.59
CA ARG A 942 28.52 -9.68 -33.64
C ARG A 942 27.17 -10.06 -34.23
N ASN A 943 26.87 -11.35 -34.27
CA ASN A 943 25.52 -11.81 -34.56
C ASN A 943 24.67 -11.67 -33.29
N TRP A 944 23.59 -10.88 -33.36
CA TRP A 944 22.66 -10.68 -32.25
C TRP A 944 21.69 -11.86 -32.18
N GLU A 945 21.63 -12.52 -31.03
CA GLU A 945 20.72 -13.66 -30.86
C GLU A 945 19.28 -13.17 -30.67
N THR A 946 18.28 -13.96 -31.11
CA THR A 946 16.86 -13.64 -30.94
C THR A 946 16.49 -13.35 -29.48
N GLU A 947 17.15 -14.04 -28.54
CA GLU A 947 16.92 -13.90 -27.11
C GLU A 947 17.43 -12.55 -26.58
N GLU A 948 18.55 -12.04 -27.09
CA GLU A 948 19.10 -10.72 -26.76
C GLU A 948 18.19 -9.61 -27.27
N ILE A 949 17.68 -9.78 -28.50
CA ILE A 949 16.73 -8.84 -29.11
C ILE A 949 15.46 -8.72 -28.27
N GLN A 950 14.89 -9.86 -27.82
CA GLN A 950 13.69 -9.85 -26.98
C GLN A 950 13.94 -9.24 -25.60
N PHE A 951 15.09 -9.54 -24.99
CA PHE A 951 15.49 -8.97 -23.70
C PHE A 951 15.55 -7.44 -23.77
N VAL A 952 16.26 -6.88 -24.75
CA VAL A 952 16.36 -5.42 -24.91
C VAL A 952 15.01 -4.78 -25.22
N LYS A 953 14.17 -5.45 -26.03
CA LYS A 953 12.81 -4.99 -26.31
C LYS A 953 11.96 -4.83 -25.06
N GLN A 954 12.07 -5.77 -24.11
CA GLN A 954 11.35 -5.69 -22.84
C GLN A 954 11.85 -4.54 -21.97
N ILE A 955 13.17 -4.31 -21.91
CA ILE A 955 13.74 -3.17 -21.18
C ILE A 955 13.29 -1.83 -21.78
N ALA A 956 13.31 -1.70 -23.11
CA ALA A 956 12.86 -0.49 -23.80
C ALA A 956 11.39 -0.15 -23.50
N LEU A 957 10.51 -1.17 -23.42
CA LEU A 957 9.11 -0.98 -23.06
C LEU A 957 8.94 -0.46 -21.62
N GLN A 958 9.69 -1.02 -20.66
CA GLN A 958 9.62 -0.58 -19.26
C GLN A 958 10.16 0.84 -19.06
N LEU A 959 11.24 1.20 -19.77
CA LEU A 959 11.77 2.56 -19.79
C LEU A 959 10.74 3.57 -20.35
N GLY A 960 10.00 3.19 -21.39
CA GLY A 960 8.94 4.02 -21.95
C GLY A 960 7.83 4.37 -20.95
N VAL A 961 7.42 3.39 -20.13
CA VAL A 961 6.45 3.60 -19.04
C VAL A 961 7.02 4.52 -17.96
N ALA A 962 8.27 4.30 -17.54
CA ALA A 962 8.93 5.12 -16.52
C ALA A 962 9.07 6.59 -16.97
N LEU A 963 9.39 6.81 -18.25
CA LEU A 963 9.47 8.15 -18.86
C LEU A 963 8.15 8.91 -18.79
N GLN A 964 7.03 8.25 -19.10
CA GLN A 964 5.70 8.85 -19.04
C GLN A 964 5.31 9.21 -17.60
N GLN A 965 5.66 8.36 -16.64
CA GLN A 965 5.33 8.56 -15.24
C GLN A 965 6.10 9.75 -14.61
N ALA A 966 7.39 9.89 -14.92
CA ALA A 966 8.21 10.98 -14.40
C ALA A 966 7.69 12.36 -14.84
N GLU A 967 7.26 12.51 -16.09
CA GLU A 967 6.72 13.78 -16.61
C GLU A 967 5.35 14.12 -16.01
N LEU A 968 4.44 13.15 -15.91
CA LEU A 968 3.13 13.34 -15.27
C LEU A 968 3.26 13.85 -13.83
N LEU A 969 4.23 13.30 -13.09
CA LEU A 969 4.50 13.73 -11.72
C LEU A 969 5.08 15.15 -11.67
N ALA A 970 6.06 15.47 -12.52
CA ALA A 970 6.64 16.81 -12.60
C ALA A 970 5.59 17.87 -12.94
N LEU A 971 4.70 17.59 -13.89
CA LEU A 971 3.58 18.46 -14.24
C LEU A 971 2.63 18.67 -13.06
N SER A 972 2.28 17.59 -12.35
CA SER A 972 1.41 17.66 -11.17
C SER A 972 2.04 18.47 -10.04
N GLN A 973 3.35 18.35 -9.81
CA GLN A 973 4.07 19.13 -8.80
C GLN A 973 4.12 20.61 -9.16
N GLN A 974 4.43 20.93 -10.42
CA GLN A 974 4.45 22.30 -10.91
C GLN A 974 3.07 22.96 -10.78
N GLN A 975 2.00 22.24 -11.12
CA GLN A 975 0.63 22.73 -10.93
C GLN A 975 0.30 22.97 -9.45
N ALA A 976 0.73 22.07 -8.55
CA ALA A 976 0.51 22.22 -7.11
C ALA A 976 1.25 23.45 -6.54
N GLU A 977 2.49 23.68 -6.94
CA GLU A 977 3.25 24.88 -6.54
C GLU A 977 2.62 26.16 -7.07
N GLN A 978 2.19 26.15 -8.34
CA GLN A 978 1.57 27.32 -8.96
C GLN A 978 0.23 27.67 -8.31
N ILE A 979 -0.58 26.67 -7.95
CA ILE A 979 -1.82 26.86 -7.19
C ILE A 979 -1.50 27.37 -5.78
N SER A 980 -0.50 26.81 -5.09
CA SER A 980 -0.11 27.26 -3.74
C SER A 980 0.34 28.71 -3.74
N GLN A 981 1.15 29.11 -4.72
CA GLN A 981 1.61 30.49 -4.87
C GLN A 981 0.44 31.43 -5.18
N THR A 982 -0.43 31.06 -6.12
CA THR A 982 -1.63 31.85 -6.46
C THR A 982 -2.54 32.03 -5.25
N LEU A 983 -2.71 31.00 -4.41
CA LEU A 983 -3.51 31.10 -3.19
C LEU A 983 -2.90 32.06 -2.16
N ARG A 984 -1.57 32.05 -1.98
CA ARG A 984 -0.88 33.00 -1.09
C ARG A 984 -1.04 34.43 -1.58
N ASP A 985 -0.79 34.68 -2.86
CA ASP A 985 -0.91 36.02 -3.46
C ASP A 985 -2.35 36.56 -3.33
N LEU A 986 -3.35 35.69 -3.52
CA LEU A 986 -4.76 36.05 -3.39
C LEU A 986 -5.13 36.35 -1.93
N GLN A 987 -4.60 35.59 -0.97
CA GLN A 987 -4.81 35.79 0.46
C GLN A 987 -4.19 37.12 0.96
N ASP A 988 -2.98 37.44 0.51
CA ASP A 988 -2.30 38.69 0.84
C ASP A 988 -3.04 39.89 0.25
N THR A 989 -3.43 39.81 -1.02
CA THR A 989 -4.22 40.85 -1.71
C THR A 989 -5.57 41.08 -1.01
N GLN A 990 -6.25 40.01 -0.61
CA GLN A 990 -7.53 40.09 0.08
C GLN A 990 -7.41 40.77 1.45
N THR A 991 -6.35 40.47 2.20
CA THR A 991 -6.11 41.07 3.52
C THR A 991 -5.83 42.57 3.40
N GLN A 992 -5.04 42.95 2.41
CA GLN A 992 -4.74 44.36 2.10
C GLN A 992 -6.01 45.13 1.72
N LEU A 993 -6.85 44.57 0.85
CA LEU A 993 -8.13 45.19 0.44
C LEU A 993 -9.09 45.39 1.62
N ILE A 994 -9.18 44.42 2.54
CA ILE A 994 -10.05 44.53 3.73
C ILE A 994 -9.58 45.67 4.65
N GLN A 995 -8.28 45.88 4.81
CA GLN A 995 -7.76 46.96 5.64
C GLN A 995 -7.94 48.32 5.01
N THR A 996 -7.70 48.45 3.70
CA THR A 996 -7.98 49.68 2.95
C THR A 996 -9.47 50.04 2.99
N GLU A 997 -10.36 49.06 2.81
CA GLU A 997 -11.81 49.25 2.90
C GLU A 997 -12.27 49.69 4.30
N LYS A 998 -11.70 49.09 5.36
CA LYS A 998 -12.00 49.49 6.75
C LYS A 998 -11.61 50.94 7.02
N MET A 999 -10.39 51.35 6.65
CA MET A 999 -9.92 52.72 6.86
C MET A 999 -10.73 53.75 6.06
N SER A 1000 -11.03 53.44 4.79
CA SER A 1000 -11.85 54.30 3.94
C SER A 1000 -13.28 54.46 4.48
N SER A 1001 -13.91 53.37 4.93
CA SER A 1001 -15.25 53.39 5.53
C SER A 1001 -15.29 54.21 6.82
N LEU A 1002 -14.26 54.08 7.67
CA LEU A 1002 -14.14 54.84 8.91
C LEU A 1002 -13.91 56.34 8.62
N GLY A 1003 -13.09 56.65 7.60
CA GLY A 1003 -12.84 58.00 7.12
C GLY A 1003 -14.11 58.75 6.71
N GLN A 1004 -14.99 58.12 5.92
CA GLN A 1004 -16.26 58.72 5.47
C GLN A 1004 -17.27 58.88 6.61
N LEU A 1005 -17.39 57.88 7.49
CA LEU A 1005 -18.36 57.88 8.58
C LEU A 1005 -18.00 58.92 9.66
N VAL A 1006 -16.72 59.04 9.99
CA VAL A 1006 -16.21 60.08 10.91
C VAL A 1006 -16.44 61.48 10.34
N ALA A 1007 -16.30 61.69 9.03
CA ALA A 1007 -16.55 62.99 8.41
C ALA A 1007 -18.04 63.42 8.54
N GLY A 1008 -18.98 62.48 8.39
CA GLY A 1008 -20.42 62.73 8.60
C GLY A 1008 -20.74 63.03 10.06
N ILE A 1009 -20.31 62.17 10.99
CA ILE A 1009 -20.53 62.34 12.43
C ILE A 1009 -19.90 63.65 12.94
N ALA A 1010 -18.70 64.00 12.47
CA ALA A 1010 -18.04 65.24 12.87
C ALA A 1010 -18.85 66.48 12.45
N HIS A 1011 -19.50 66.45 11.28
CA HIS A 1011 -20.40 67.52 10.86
C HIS A 1011 -21.67 67.58 11.73
N GLU A 1012 -22.26 66.44 12.06
CA GLU A 1012 -23.49 66.38 12.88
C GLU A 1012 -23.26 66.75 14.35
N ILE A 1013 -22.08 66.46 14.93
CA ILE A 1013 -21.73 66.87 16.30
C ILE A 1013 -21.36 68.36 16.35
N ASN A 1014 -20.62 68.87 15.36
CA ASN A 1014 -20.21 70.27 15.35
C ASN A 1014 -21.39 71.23 15.30
N ASN A 1015 -22.48 70.87 14.62
CA ASN A 1015 -23.66 71.73 14.49
C ASN A 1015 -24.26 72.12 15.86
N PRO A 1016 -24.76 71.20 16.71
CA PRO A 1016 -25.32 71.53 18.02
C PRO A 1016 -24.27 72.13 18.98
N VAL A 1017 -23.01 71.68 18.92
CA VAL A 1017 -21.94 72.21 19.79
C VAL A 1017 -21.62 73.66 19.47
N ASN A 1018 -21.57 74.05 18.19
CA ASN A 1018 -21.37 75.45 17.79
C ASN A 1018 -22.51 76.35 18.26
N PHE A 1019 -23.76 75.87 18.22
CA PHE A 1019 -24.90 76.61 18.78
C PHE A 1019 -24.75 76.81 20.30
N ILE A 1020 -24.36 75.79 21.05
CA ILE A 1020 -24.20 75.90 22.50
C ILE A 1020 -23.01 76.82 22.84
N TYR A 1021 -21.84 76.60 22.22
CA TYR A 1021 -20.63 77.39 22.47
C TYR A 1021 -20.83 78.88 22.17
N GLY A 1022 -21.50 79.20 21.05
CA GLY A 1022 -21.80 80.58 20.68
C GLY A 1022 -22.75 81.28 21.66
N ASN A 1023 -23.75 80.55 22.18
CA ASN A 1023 -24.72 81.13 23.11
C ASN A 1023 -24.19 81.28 24.55
N ILE A 1024 -23.27 80.43 25.00
CA ILE A 1024 -22.69 80.53 26.36
C ILE A 1024 -22.03 81.90 26.60
N ALA A 1025 -21.41 82.49 25.56
CA ALA A 1025 -20.79 83.81 25.68
C ALA A 1025 -21.82 84.89 26.07
N TYR A 1026 -22.98 84.91 25.40
CA TYR A 1026 -24.06 85.86 25.67
C TYR A 1026 -24.74 85.58 27.02
N VAL A 1027 -25.02 84.31 27.34
CA VAL A 1027 -25.62 83.95 28.64
C VAL A 1027 -24.74 84.40 29.80
N ARG A 1028 -23.41 84.27 29.66
CA ARG A 1028 -22.46 84.76 30.66
C ARG A 1028 -22.50 86.27 30.81
N GLU A 1029 -22.53 87.02 29.72
CA GLU A 1029 -22.63 88.49 29.75
C GLU A 1029 -23.94 88.96 30.41
N TYR A 1030 -25.07 88.29 30.11
CA TYR A 1030 -26.36 88.57 30.75
C TYR A 1030 -26.36 88.22 32.24
N ALA A 1031 -25.79 87.07 32.61
CA ALA A 1031 -25.67 86.66 34.01
C ALA A 1031 -24.80 87.63 34.81
N GLU A 1032 -23.63 88.03 34.29
CA GLU A 1032 -22.76 89.03 34.92
C GLU A 1032 -23.48 90.38 35.08
N SER A 1033 -24.21 90.83 34.05
CA SER A 1033 -24.99 92.07 34.10
C SER A 1033 -26.09 92.04 35.17
N LEU A 1034 -26.82 90.92 35.28
CA LEU A 1034 -27.87 90.74 36.29
C LEU A 1034 -27.30 90.64 37.71
N LEU A 1035 -26.18 89.93 37.90
CA LEU A 1035 -25.49 89.83 39.19
C LEU A 1035 -24.95 91.19 39.63
N ASN A 1036 -24.35 91.97 38.72
CA ASN A 1036 -23.89 93.33 39.01
C ASN A 1036 -25.05 94.27 39.41
N LEU A 1037 -26.21 94.16 38.74
CA LEU A 1037 -27.40 94.93 39.09
C LEU A 1037 -27.93 94.54 40.47
N LEU A 1038 -27.97 93.25 40.79
CA LEU A 1038 -28.36 92.73 42.11
C LEU A 1038 -27.40 93.23 43.19
N GLU A 1039 -26.09 93.21 42.93
CA GLU A 1039 -25.07 93.71 43.86
C GLU A 1039 -25.26 95.22 44.12
N LEU A 1040 -25.52 96.00 43.07
CA LEU A 1040 -25.81 97.44 43.20
C LEU A 1040 -27.08 97.70 44.02
N TYR A 1041 -28.13 96.87 43.84
CA TYR A 1041 -29.36 96.94 44.62
C TYR A 1041 -29.11 96.60 46.10
N GLN A 1042 -28.29 95.59 46.39
CA GLN A 1042 -27.88 95.23 47.76
C GLN A 1042 -27.03 96.34 48.41
N GLN A 1043 -26.17 97.02 47.65
CA GLN A 1043 -25.35 98.14 48.16
C GLN A 1043 -26.18 99.38 48.52
N HIS A 1044 -27.16 99.74 47.68
CA HIS A 1044 -27.98 100.94 47.88
C HIS A 1044 -29.27 100.71 48.68
N TYR A 1045 -29.69 99.46 48.87
CA TYR A 1045 -30.86 99.07 49.66
C TYR A 1045 -30.53 97.96 50.68
N PRO A 1046 -29.67 98.25 51.67
CA PRO A 1046 -29.10 97.25 52.58
C PRO A 1046 -30.10 96.67 53.61
N ASN A 1047 -31.27 97.28 53.78
CA ASN A 1047 -32.38 96.77 54.59
C ASN A 1047 -33.63 96.63 53.70
N PRO A 1048 -33.74 95.55 52.91
CA PRO A 1048 -34.90 95.34 52.06
C PRO A 1048 -36.14 94.95 52.87
N ALA A 1049 -37.32 95.07 52.26
CA ALA A 1049 -38.56 94.61 52.87
C ALA A 1049 -38.50 93.09 53.16
N LEU A 1050 -39.16 92.65 54.25
CA LEU A 1050 -39.14 91.26 54.73
C LEU A 1050 -39.45 90.24 53.62
N GLU A 1051 -40.40 90.57 52.73
CA GLU A 1051 -40.80 89.74 51.59
C GLU A 1051 -39.66 89.48 50.59
N ILE A 1052 -38.75 90.45 50.42
CA ILE A 1052 -37.58 90.33 49.54
C ILE A 1052 -36.47 89.53 50.26
N GLN A 1053 -36.32 89.72 51.57
CA GLN A 1053 -35.36 88.99 52.39
C GLN A 1053 -35.70 87.48 52.42
N ASP A 1054 -36.95 87.14 52.71
CA ASP A 1054 -37.44 85.76 52.75
C ASP A 1054 -37.29 85.06 51.40
N LEU A 1055 -37.55 85.77 50.29
CA LEU A 1055 -37.36 85.23 48.94
C LEU A 1055 -35.89 85.07 48.58
N ALA A 1056 -35.02 86.01 48.97
CA ALA A 1056 -33.59 85.94 48.72
C ALA A 1056 -32.93 84.77 49.48
N ASP A 1057 -33.35 84.52 50.72
CA ASP A 1057 -32.90 83.38 51.53
C ASP A 1057 -33.47 82.05 50.99
N ALA A 1058 -34.74 82.03 50.54
CA ALA A 1058 -35.35 80.85 49.95
C ALA A 1058 -34.70 80.41 48.62
N ILE A 1059 -34.20 81.37 47.83
CA ILE A 1059 -33.51 81.12 46.55
C ILE A 1059 -32.00 80.88 46.75
N ASP A 1060 -31.45 81.23 47.92
CA ASP A 1060 -30.01 81.23 48.21
C ASP A 1060 -29.21 82.04 47.17
N VAL A 1061 -29.56 83.32 47.06
CA VAL A 1061 -28.97 84.24 46.07
C VAL A 1061 -27.45 84.30 46.16
N LYS A 1062 -26.89 84.13 47.38
CA LYS A 1062 -25.44 84.14 47.59
C LYS A 1062 -24.77 82.92 46.96
N PHE A 1063 -25.32 81.72 47.13
CA PHE A 1063 -24.82 80.53 46.47
C PHE A 1063 -24.90 80.64 44.94
N ILE A 1064 -26.04 81.12 44.41
CA ILE A 1064 -26.23 81.28 42.95
C ILE A 1064 -25.22 82.27 42.36
N ALA A 1065 -24.95 83.39 43.04
CA ALA A 1065 -23.99 84.38 42.60
C ALA A 1065 -22.56 83.81 42.49
N GLU A 1066 -22.19 82.87 43.35
CA GLU A 1066 -20.89 82.20 43.31
C GLU A 1066 -20.82 81.02 42.32
N ASP A 1067 -21.92 80.26 42.15
CA ASP A 1067 -21.92 79.01 41.38
C ASP A 1067 -22.25 79.23 39.89
N LEU A 1068 -23.16 80.16 39.56
CA LEU A 1068 -23.59 80.40 38.17
C LEU A 1068 -22.42 80.76 37.23
N PRO A 1069 -21.46 81.63 37.61
CA PRO A 1069 -20.28 81.89 36.78
C PRO A 1069 -19.38 80.66 36.60
N LYS A 1070 -19.24 79.82 37.65
CA LYS A 1070 -18.44 78.58 37.60
C LYS A 1070 -19.08 77.54 36.68
N LEU A 1071 -20.41 77.39 36.74
CA LEU A 1071 -21.17 76.51 35.84
C LEU A 1071 -21.02 76.92 34.37
N LEU A 1072 -21.15 78.21 34.07
CA LEU A 1072 -20.97 78.73 32.71
C LEU A 1072 -19.54 78.55 32.19
N SER A 1073 -18.54 78.73 33.05
CA SER A 1073 -17.13 78.43 32.72
C SER A 1073 -16.91 76.94 32.42
N SER A 1074 -17.48 76.05 33.23
CA SER A 1074 -17.40 74.61 33.03
C SER A 1074 -18.06 74.18 31.71
N MET A 1075 -19.26 74.69 31.40
CA MET A 1075 -19.94 74.44 30.12
C MET A 1075 -19.13 74.93 28.92
N LYS A 1076 -18.47 76.09 29.03
CA LYS A 1076 -17.57 76.61 27.99
C LYS A 1076 -16.37 75.69 27.76
N MET A 1077 -15.71 75.24 28.84
CA MET A 1077 -14.59 74.31 28.73
C MET A 1077 -15.02 72.97 28.14
N GLY A 1078 -16.18 72.45 28.53
CA GLY A 1078 -16.74 71.20 28.00
C GLY A 1078 -17.03 71.27 26.50
N THR A 1079 -17.66 72.35 26.04
CA THR A 1079 -17.98 72.56 24.62
C THR A 1079 -16.74 72.80 23.76
N GLU A 1080 -15.75 73.58 24.24
CA GLU A 1080 -14.47 73.74 23.54
C GLU A 1080 -13.73 72.40 23.41
N ARG A 1081 -13.74 71.58 24.46
CA ARG A 1081 -13.11 70.26 24.42
C ARG A 1081 -13.76 69.33 23.39
N ILE A 1082 -15.10 69.31 23.32
CA ILE A 1082 -15.81 68.52 22.31
C ILE A 1082 -15.43 69.01 20.91
N ARG A 1083 -15.37 70.33 20.70
CA ARG A 1083 -14.95 70.92 19.42
C ARG A 1083 -13.54 70.48 19.01
N GLN A 1084 -12.59 70.51 19.94
CA GLN A 1084 -11.21 70.07 19.70
C GLN A 1084 -11.10 68.57 19.37
N LEU A 1085 -11.88 67.73 20.07
CA LEU A 1085 -11.93 66.29 19.79
C LEU A 1085 -12.50 66.00 18.40
N VAL A 1086 -13.59 66.67 18.03
CA VAL A 1086 -14.23 66.50 16.72
C VAL A 1086 -13.32 67.00 15.60
N LEU A 1087 -12.63 68.13 15.79
CA LEU A 1087 -11.64 68.64 14.82
C LEU A 1087 -10.47 67.67 14.64
N SER A 1088 -9.97 67.09 15.73
CA SER A 1088 -8.85 66.13 15.68
C SER A 1088 -9.26 64.79 15.05
N LEU A 1089 -10.48 64.30 15.35
CA LEU A 1089 -11.03 63.13 14.66
C LEU A 1089 -11.19 63.39 13.16
N ARG A 1090 -11.68 64.58 12.79
CA ARG A 1090 -11.84 64.98 11.39
C ARG A 1090 -10.50 65.08 10.67
N ASN A 1091 -9.47 65.64 11.30
CA ASN A 1091 -8.13 65.75 10.72
C ASN A 1091 -7.48 64.37 10.58
N PHE A 1092 -7.66 63.47 11.54
CA PHE A 1092 -7.21 62.08 11.47
C PHE A 1092 -7.88 61.31 10.31
N SER A 1093 -9.17 61.53 10.06
CA SER A 1093 -9.95 60.82 9.02
C SER A 1093 -9.87 61.46 7.61
N ARG A 1094 -9.59 62.76 7.50
CA ARG A 1094 -9.53 63.49 6.21
C ARG A 1094 -8.20 63.36 5.45
N LEU A 1095 -7.18 62.70 6.00
CA LEU A 1095 -5.87 62.62 5.36
C LEU A 1095 -5.66 61.35 4.49
N ASP A 1096 -6.75 60.63 4.16
CA ASP A 1096 -6.82 59.62 3.09
C ASP A 1096 -6.98 60.28 1.69
N GLU A 1097 -6.33 61.42 1.46
CA GLU A 1097 -6.14 61.93 0.10
C GLU A 1097 -5.13 61.00 -0.61
N ALA A 1098 -5.43 60.62 -1.85
CA ALA A 1098 -4.66 59.60 -2.59
C ALA A 1098 -3.25 60.05 -2.98
N ASP A 1099 -2.87 61.30 -2.69
CA ASP A 1099 -1.67 61.96 -3.18
C ASP A 1099 -0.73 62.36 -2.01
N MET A 1100 0.59 62.30 -2.25
CA MET A 1100 1.58 62.87 -1.33
C MET A 1100 1.48 64.39 -1.38
N LYS A 1101 1.53 65.03 -0.20
CA LYS A 1101 1.56 66.49 -0.09
C LYS A 1101 2.48 66.93 1.03
N PRO A 1102 3.01 68.17 0.99
CA PRO A 1102 3.75 68.74 2.12
C PRO A 1102 2.83 68.87 3.34
N VAL A 1103 3.20 68.20 4.45
CA VAL A 1103 2.43 68.19 5.70
C VAL A 1103 3.33 68.45 6.90
N ASN A 1104 2.76 69.08 7.92
CA ASN A 1104 3.38 69.19 9.24
C ASN A 1104 3.16 67.90 10.05
N ILE A 1105 4.23 67.13 10.27
CA ILE A 1105 4.19 65.85 11.00
C ILE A 1105 3.72 66.02 12.46
N HIS A 1106 4.02 67.15 13.10
CA HIS A 1106 3.59 67.38 14.48
C HIS A 1106 2.08 67.46 14.63
N GLU A 1107 1.35 67.96 13.61
CA GLU A 1107 -0.11 68.00 13.64
C GLU A 1107 -0.73 66.58 13.66
N GLY A 1108 -0.11 65.65 12.94
CA GLY A 1108 -0.51 64.24 12.91
C GLY A 1108 -0.26 63.53 14.25
N LEU A 1109 0.91 63.78 14.86
CA LEU A 1109 1.25 63.26 16.19
C LEU A 1109 0.32 63.80 17.28
N GLU A 1110 0.05 65.11 17.29
CA GLU A 1110 -0.86 65.73 18.27
C GLU A 1110 -2.29 65.22 18.12
N SER A 1111 -2.78 65.07 16.89
CA SER A 1111 -4.11 64.50 16.63
C SER A 1111 -4.21 63.06 17.15
N THR A 1112 -3.18 62.26 16.94
CA THR A 1112 -3.12 60.87 17.41
C THR A 1112 -3.07 60.80 18.95
N LEU A 1113 -2.26 61.66 19.59
CA LEU A 1113 -2.18 61.74 21.05
C LEU A 1113 -3.50 62.20 21.69
N LEU A 1114 -4.22 63.13 21.05
CA LEU A 1114 -5.51 63.58 21.56
C LEU A 1114 -6.55 62.45 21.51
N ILE A 1115 -6.55 61.64 20.45
CA ILE A 1115 -7.43 60.46 20.31
C ILE A 1115 -7.10 59.41 21.39
N LEU A 1116 -5.81 59.21 21.70
CA LEU A 1116 -5.34 58.27 22.72
C LEU A 1116 -5.42 58.82 24.15
N GLN A 1117 -5.73 60.11 24.34
CA GLN A 1117 -5.80 60.76 25.65
C GLN A 1117 -6.64 60.01 26.71
N PRO A 1118 -7.81 59.40 26.39
CA PRO A 1118 -8.56 58.61 27.36
C PRO A 1118 -7.81 57.38 27.87
N ARG A 1119 -6.93 56.79 27.05
CA ARG A 1119 -6.11 55.63 27.44
C ARG A 1119 -4.88 56.03 28.27
N LEU A 1120 -4.44 57.28 28.17
CA LEU A 1120 -3.27 57.79 28.89
C LEU A 1120 -3.57 58.20 30.35
N LYS A 1121 -4.85 58.45 30.67
CA LYS A 1121 -5.29 58.85 32.02
C LYS A 1121 -5.37 57.66 32.97
N ALA A 1122 -5.08 57.90 34.24
CA ALA A 1122 -5.21 56.91 35.32
C ALA A 1122 -6.61 56.25 35.34
N LYS A 1123 -6.63 54.93 35.45
CA LYS A 1123 -7.83 54.10 35.67
C LYS A 1123 -7.73 53.45 37.07
N PRO A 1124 -8.82 52.88 37.63
CA PRO A 1124 -8.76 52.19 38.92
C PRO A 1124 -7.68 51.09 38.99
N ASP A 1125 -7.40 50.44 37.85
CA ASP A 1125 -6.47 49.31 37.73
C ASP A 1125 -5.17 49.64 36.98
N SER A 1126 -4.92 50.91 36.59
CA SER A 1126 -3.71 51.29 35.85
C SER A 1126 -3.21 52.71 36.17
N PRO A 1127 -1.89 52.90 36.38
CA PRO A 1127 -1.28 54.21 36.65
C PRO A 1127 -1.40 55.18 35.45
N ASN A 1128 -1.25 56.48 35.72
CA ASN A 1128 -1.21 57.52 34.68
C ASN A 1128 0.07 57.38 33.83
N ILE A 1129 -0.06 57.45 32.50
CA ILE A 1129 1.09 57.42 31.59
C ILE A 1129 1.53 58.86 31.27
N GLU A 1130 2.79 59.18 31.56
CA GLU A 1130 3.38 60.49 31.26
C GLU A 1130 3.87 60.55 29.80
N ILE A 1131 3.55 61.64 29.10
CA ILE A 1131 4.02 61.89 27.73
C ILE A 1131 5.07 63.00 27.76
N VAL A 1132 6.30 62.68 27.38
CA VAL A 1132 7.40 63.64 27.23
C VAL A 1132 7.58 63.99 25.76
N LYS A 1133 7.35 65.24 25.38
CA LYS A 1133 7.44 65.73 24.00
C LYS A 1133 8.71 66.56 23.81
N GLU A 1134 9.60 66.09 22.95
CA GLU A 1134 10.85 66.76 22.58
C GLU A 1134 10.83 67.02 21.08
N TYR A 1135 10.04 68.02 20.67
CA TYR A 1135 9.88 68.36 19.27
C TYR A 1135 10.99 69.32 18.82
N GLY A 1136 11.83 68.87 17.88
CA GLY A 1136 12.75 69.73 17.15
C GLY A 1136 12.05 70.45 16.00
N GLU A 1137 12.73 71.39 15.36
CA GLU A 1137 12.19 72.09 14.18
C GLU A 1137 12.21 71.18 12.94
N LEU A 1138 11.04 70.75 12.48
CA LEU A 1138 10.87 69.96 11.26
C LEU A 1138 10.30 70.81 10.12
N PRO A 1139 10.83 70.72 8.89
CA PRO A 1139 10.19 71.30 7.71
C PRO A 1139 8.90 70.54 7.34
N GLN A 1140 8.12 71.08 6.41
CA GLN A 1140 7.00 70.37 5.80
C GLN A 1140 7.53 69.15 5.02
N VAL A 1141 6.96 67.97 5.29
CA VAL A 1141 7.40 66.68 4.72
C VAL A 1141 6.38 66.21 3.68
N GLU A 1142 6.83 65.88 2.47
CA GLU A 1142 5.98 65.29 1.43
C GLU A 1142 5.61 63.84 1.76
N CYS A 1143 4.38 63.59 2.21
CA CYS A 1143 3.97 62.27 2.67
C CYS A 1143 2.45 62.01 2.53
N TYR A 1144 2.07 60.73 2.61
CA TYR A 1144 0.69 60.29 2.80
C TYR A 1144 0.32 60.40 4.28
N ALA A 1145 -0.18 61.56 4.68
CA ALA A 1145 -0.39 61.87 6.10
C ALA A 1145 -1.39 60.92 6.81
N GLY A 1146 -2.41 60.40 6.14
CA GLY A 1146 -3.33 59.41 6.73
C GLY A 1146 -2.63 58.10 7.09
N GLN A 1147 -1.74 57.65 6.20
CA GLN A 1147 -0.95 56.43 6.43
C GLN A 1147 0.12 56.64 7.50
N LEU A 1148 0.77 57.81 7.57
CA LEU A 1148 1.69 58.11 8.68
C LEU A 1148 0.98 58.23 10.04
N ASN A 1149 -0.22 58.81 10.08
CA ASN A 1149 -1.02 58.82 11.31
C ASN A 1149 -1.38 57.39 11.76
N GLN A 1150 -1.60 56.47 10.81
CA GLN A 1150 -1.79 55.05 11.11
C GLN A 1150 -0.52 54.41 11.72
N VAL A 1151 0.67 54.76 11.24
CA VAL A 1151 1.95 54.34 11.83
C VAL A 1151 2.05 54.83 13.28
N PHE A 1152 1.79 56.12 13.53
CA PHE A 1152 1.83 56.68 14.89
C PHE A 1152 0.81 55.99 15.82
N MET A 1153 -0.41 55.77 15.34
CA MET A 1153 -1.46 55.09 16.09
C MET A 1153 -1.06 53.65 16.47
N ASN A 1154 -0.43 52.90 15.56
CA ASN A 1154 0.01 51.53 15.82
C ASN A 1154 1.16 51.49 16.83
N VAL A 1155 2.16 52.36 16.67
CA VAL A 1155 3.33 52.42 17.56
C VAL A 1155 2.92 52.89 18.96
N LEU A 1156 2.13 53.96 19.07
CA LEU A 1156 1.70 54.48 20.37
C LEU A 1156 0.74 53.53 21.10
N ASN A 1157 -0.17 52.83 20.40
CA ASN A 1157 -1.00 51.82 21.06
C ASN A 1157 -0.17 50.64 21.59
N ASN A 1158 0.86 50.21 20.86
CA ASN A 1158 1.74 49.15 21.34
C ASN A 1158 2.54 49.60 22.57
N ALA A 1159 3.02 50.85 22.60
CA ALA A 1159 3.66 51.43 23.77
C ALA A 1159 2.71 51.50 24.98
N ILE A 1160 1.47 51.96 24.78
CA ILE A 1160 0.45 52.00 25.85
C ILE A 1160 0.13 50.59 26.36
N ASP A 1161 -0.08 49.62 25.47
CA ASP A 1161 -0.40 48.25 25.85
C ASP A 1161 0.74 47.60 26.66
N ALA A 1162 2.00 47.87 26.29
CA ALA A 1162 3.18 47.39 27.01
C ALA A 1162 3.25 47.99 28.42
N LEU A 1163 3.02 49.30 28.55
CA LEU A 1163 3.02 49.99 29.84
C LEU A 1163 1.85 49.55 30.75
N GLU A 1164 0.65 49.36 30.18
CA GLU A 1164 -0.51 48.83 30.92
C GLU A 1164 -0.23 47.41 31.45
N GLN A 1165 0.39 46.53 30.65
CA GLN A 1165 0.74 45.17 31.09
C GLN A 1165 1.83 45.16 32.16
N SER A 1166 2.90 45.93 31.98
CA SER A 1166 3.99 45.99 32.95
C SER A 1166 3.58 46.62 34.28
N ALA A 1167 2.60 47.54 34.26
CA ALA A 1167 2.00 48.08 35.48
C ALA A 1167 1.17 47.02 36.25
N VAL A 1168 0.41 46.17 35.55
CA VAL A 1168 -0.33 45.06 36.16
C VAL A 1168 0.61 44.01 36.76
N ASN A 1169 1.74 43.75 36.09
CA ASN A 1169 2.72 42.77 36.54
C ASN A 1169 3.72 43.30 37.60
N GLN A 1170 3.58 44.57 38.03
CA GLN A 1170 4.51 45.26 38.95
C GLN A 1170 5.98 45.28 38.48
N GLU A 1171 6.20 45.29 37.17
CA GLU A 1171 7.53 45.24 36.55
C GLU A 1171 8.19 46.63 36.42
N ILE A 1172 7.39 47.69 36.52
CA ILE A 1172 7.86 49.09 36.45
C ILE A 1172 7.92 49.68 37.86
N THR A 1173 9.09 50.17 38.26
CA THR A 1173 9.31 50.90 39.52
C THR A 1173 9.16 52.42 39.39
N ASP A 1174 9.31 52.95 38.17
CA ASP A 1174 9.25 54.39 37.84
C ASP A 1174 7.88 54.80 37.26
N THR A 1175 7.64 56.08 37.01
CA THR A 1175 6.40 56.50 36.31
C THR A 1175 6.38 55.97 34.87
N PRO A 1176 5.31 55.27 34.44
CA PRO A 1176 5.15 54.83 33.05
C PRO A 1176 5.21 56.03 32.11
N THR A 1177 6.15 56.03 31.17
CA THR A 1177 6.49 57.19 30.35
C THR A 1177 6.65 56.80 28.89
N ILE A 1178 6.05 57.60 28.00
CA ILE A 1178 6.31 57.56 26.55
C ILE A 1178 7.00 58.87 26.17
N ARG A 1179 8.18 58.78 25.57
CA ARG A 1179 8.97 59.92 25.07
C ARG A 1179 8.91 59.96 23.55
N ILE A 1180 8.60 61.13 23.00
CA ILE A 1180 8.54 61.37 21.55
C ILE A 1180 9.56 62.45 21.21
N GLN A 1181 10.54 62.09 20.39
CA GLN A 1181 11.60 62.97 19.91
C GLN A 1181 11.48 63.14 18.40
N THR A 1182 11.65 64.37 17.92
CA THR A 1182 11.70 64.63 16.46
C THR A 1182 12.86 65.54 16.11
N PHE A 1183 13.55 65.24 15.01
CA PHE A 1183 14.67 66.03 14.49
C PHE A 1183 14.90 65.74 13.01
N VAL A 1184 15.62 66.63 12.34
CA VAL A 1184 16.07 66.42 10.96
C VAL A 1184 17.40 65.67 10.99
N PHE A 1185 17.51 64.59 10.22
CA PHE A 1185 18.74 63.85 10.00
C PHE A 1185 18.98 63.74 8.49
N GLU A 1186 20.06 64.36 8.02
CA GLU A 1186 20.35 64.51 6.58
C GLU A 1186 19.18 65.18 5.82
N GLU A 1187 18.57 64.51 4.83
CA GLU A 1187 17.40 64.99 4.08
C GLU A 1187 16.08 64.33 4.53
N SER A 1188 16.07 63.73 5.72
CA SER A 1188 14.92 63.01 6.27
C SER A 1188 14.43 63.62 7.60
N ALA A 1189 13.12 63.59 7.82
CA ALA A 1189 12.51 63.85 9.11
C ALA A 1189 12.49 62.55 9.92
N VAL A 1190 13.05 62.60 11.14
CA VAL A 1190 13.10 61.46 12.06
C VAL A 1190 12.14 61.67 13.22
N ILE A 1191 11.38 60.62 13.53
CA ILE A 1191 10.45 60.52 14.65
C ILE A 1191 10.84 59.29 15.48
N CYS A 1192 11.30 59.54 16.70
CA CYS A 1192 11.65 58.51 17.68
C CYS A 1192 10.55 58.44 18.73
N ILE A 1193 9.95 57.26 18.92
CA ILE A 1193 8.94 57.02 19.95
C ILE A 1193 9.48 55.91 20.86
N SER A 1194 9.69 56.23 22.13
CA SER A 1194 10.23 55.29 23.12
C SER A 1194 9.34 55.17 24.36
N ASP A 1195 9.17 53.95 24.86
CA ASP A 1195 8.53 53.65 26.15
C ASP A 1195 9.52 53.05 27.15
N ASN A 1196 9.18 53.10 28.44
CA ASN A 1196 9.92 52.44 29.52
C ASN A 1196 9.24 51.14 30.03
N GLY A 1197 8.56 50.41 29.14
CA GLY A 1197 7.87 49.15 29.47
C GLY A 1197 8.80 47.94 29.60
N SER A 1198 8.22 46.73 29.56
CA SER A 1198 8.95 45.46 29.72
C SER A 1198 9.99 45.15 28.63
N GLY A 1199 9.96 45.85 27.49
CA GLY A 1199 10.82 45.56 26.35
C GLY A 1199 10.61 44.18 25.74
N MET A 1200 11.44 43.79 24.78
CA MET A 1200 11.26 42.57 23.99
C MET A 1200 12.54 41.71 23.93
N PRO A 1201 12.44 40.38 24.08
CA PRO A 1201 13.53 39.45 23.76
C PRO A 1201 13.90 39.48 22.27
N GLU A 1202 15.16 39.15 21.94
CA GLU A 1202 15.65 39.18 20.55
C GLU A 1202 14.83 38.28 19.61
N ALA A 1203 14.36 37.13 20.09
CA ALA A 1203 13.50 36.22 19.32
C ALA A 1203 12.13 36.83 18.96
N VAL A 1204 11.60 37.71 19.81
CA VAL A 1204 10.35 38.45 19.54
C VAL A 1204 10.65 39.61 18.58
N LYS A 1205 11.71 40.38 18.87
CA LYS A 1205 12.17 41.52 18.07
C LYS A 1205 12.43 41.16 16.61
N ALA A 1206 12.98 39.97 16.34
CA ALA A 1206 13.23 39.49 14.97
C ALA A 1206 11.96 39.29 14.14
N ARG A 1207 10.80 39.15 14.79
CA ARG A 1207 9.53 38.76 14.17
C ARG A 1207 8.46 39.85 14.23
N ILE A 1208 8.72 40.99 14.87
CA ILE A 1208 7.70 42.04 15.10
C ILE A 1208 7.13 42.66 13.81
N PHE A 1209 7.86 42.55 12.70
CA PHE A 1209 7.44 43.02 11.38
C PHE A 1209 6.81 41.90 10.53
N ASP A 1210 6.83 40.65 11.00
CA ASP A 1210 6.20 39.53 10.31
C ASP A 1210 4.67 39.71 10.34
N PRO A 1211 3.98 39.57 9.19
CA PRO A 1211 2.53 39.58 9.16
C PRO A 1211 1.92 38.52 10.09
N PHE A 1212 0.87 38.90 10.83
CA PHE A 1212 0.12 38.06 11.77
C PHE A 1212 0.86 37.64 13.05
N PHE A 1213 2.11 38.08 13.25
CA PHE A 1213 2.83 37.84 14.49
C PHE A 1213 2.31 38.76 15.61
N THR A 1214 1.91 38.18 16.74
CA THR A 1214 1.44 38.94 17.92
C THR A 1214 1.83 38.21 19.20
N THR A 1215 2.28 38.98 20.20
CA THR A 1215 2.51 38.50 21.57
C THR A 1215 1.25 38.61 22.45
N LYS A 1216 0.17 39.22 21.92
CA LYS A 1216 -1.11 39.41 22.63
C LYS A 1216 -1.95 38.12 22.56
N PRO A 1217 -2.79 37.82 23.58
CA PRO A 1217 -3.68 36.65 23.58
C PRO A 1217 -4.61 36.58 22.36
N VAL A 1218 -5.05 35.35 22.02
CA VAL A 1218 -5.96 35.08 20.89
C VAL A 1218 -7.20 35.97 20.98
N GLY A 1219 -7.47 36.72 19.92
CA GLY A 1219 -8.60 37.67 19.82
C GLY A 1219 -8.31 39.11 20.27
N LYS A 1220 -7.16 39.41 20.90
CA LYS A 1220 -6.79 40.78 21.34
C LYS A 1220 -5.81 41.51 20.41
N GLY A 1221 -5.14 40.81 19.51
CA GLY A 1221 -4.18 41.40 18.56
C GLY A 1221 -4.31 40.77 17.18
N THR A 1222 -4.31 41.60 16.13
CA THR A 1222 -4.36 41.14 14.73
C THR A 1222 -2.98 40.74 14.19
N GLY A 1223 -1.89 41.13 14.86
CA GLY A 1223 -0.51 40.90 14.41
C GLY A 1223 -0.14 41.63 13.11
N LEU A 1224 -0.96 42.58 12.66
CA LEU A 1224 -0.76 43.28 11.39
C LEU A 1224 -0.32 44.74 11.55
N GLY A 1225 -0.46 45.35 12.74
CA GLY A 1225 -0.20 46.79 12.92
C GLY A 1225 1.23 47.21 12.58
N LEU A 1226 2.24 46.48 13.07
CA LEU A 1226 3.64 46.82 12.82
C LEU A 1226 4.12 46.42 11.42
N SER A 1227 3.60 45.34 10.83
CA SER A 1227 3.91 44.95 9.45
C SER A 1227 3.34 45.95 8.43
N ILE A 1228 2.12 46.45 8.64
CA ILE A 1228 1.55 47.56 7.86
C ILE A 1228 2.40 48.82 8.04
N SER A 1229 2.83 49.11 9.28
CA SER A 1229 3.66 50.29 9.55
C SER A 1229 4.99 50.22 8.79
N TYR A 1230 5.59 49.04 8.73
CA TYR A 1230 6.78 48.78 7.91
C TYR A 1230 6.50 49.00 6.41
N GLN A 1231 5.41 48.46 5.87
CA GLN A 1231 5.03 48.68 4.48
C GLN A 1231 4.78 50.16 4.15
N ILE A 1232 4.16 50.91 5.06
CA ILE A 1232 3.89 52.33 4.87
C ILE A 1232 5.20 53.13 4.86
N VAL A 1233 6.07 52.93 5.86
CA VAL A 1233 7.31 53.71 5.98
C VAL A 1233 8.32 53.31 4.91
N VAL A 1234 8.57 52.01 4.74
CA VAL A 1234 9.64 51.50 3.86
C VAL A 1234 9.17 51.39 2.41
N ASN A 1235 8.03 50.75 2.14
CA ASN A 1235 7.63 50.48 0.74
C ASN A 1235 6.96 51.68 0.08
N LYS A 1236 6.17 52.47 0.84
CA LYS A 1236 5.41 53.60 0.25
C LYS A 1236 6.12 54.95 0.36
N HIS A 1237 6.84 55.22 1.44
CA HIS A 1237 7.56 56.48 1.65
C HIS A 1237 9.07 56.37 1.39
N CYS A 1238 9.56 55.19 1.01
CA CYS A 1238 11.00 54.92 0.83
C CYS A 1238 11.86 55.34 2.05
N GLY A 1239 11.27 55.25 3.24
CA GLY A 1239 11.89 55.64 4.50
C GLY A 1239 12.48 54.45 5.27
N VAL A 1240 12.91 54.70 6.51
CA VAL A 1240 13.52 53.69 7.37
C VAL A 1240 12.69 53.48 8.63
N PHE A 1241 12.35 52.22 8.93
CA PHE A 1241 11.64 51.84 10.15
C PHE A 1241 12.44 50.83 10.96
N LYS A 1242 12.96 51.23 12.12
CA LYS A 1242 13.80 50.40 13.01
C LYS A 1242 13.21 50.30 14.41
N CYS A 1243 13.51 49.20 15.09
CA CYS A 1243 13.11 48.96 16.48
C CYS A 1243 14.32 48.54 17.32
N THR A 1244 14.56 49.26 18.41
CA THR A 1244 15.56 48.92 19.44
C THR A 1244 14.84 48.63 20.74
N SER A 1245 15.00 47.44 21.29
CA SER A 1245 14.37 47.03 22.54
C SER A 1245 15.26 46.02 23.26
N GLU A 1246 15.29 46.11 24.58
CA GLU A 1246 15.95 45.14 25.47
C GLU A 1246 14.98 44.79 26.61
N PRO A 1247 14.92 43.52 27.06
CA PRO A 1247 14.07 43.13 28.18
C PRO A 1247 14.36 43.97 29.44
N GLY A 1248 13.32 44.57 30.02
CA GLY A 1248 13.39 45.43 31.20
C GLY A 1248 13.85 46.87 30.96
N LYS A 1249 14.15 47.27 29.70
CA LYS A 1249 14.59 48.64 29.36
C LYS A 1249 13.67 49.37 28.39
N GLY A 1250 12.49 48.81 28.09
CA GLY A 1250 11.52 49.39 27.17
C GLY A 1250 11.82 49.18 25.69
N THR A 1251 11.07 49.87 24.84
CA THR A 1251 11.15 49.79 23.38
C THR A 1251 11.26 51.17 22.77
N GLN A 1252 12.07 51.32 21.74
CA GLN A 1252 12.17 52.52 20.92
C GLN A 1252 11.99 52.18 19.44
N PHE A 1253 11.06 52.87 18.80
CA PHE A 1253 10.87 52.85 17.35
C PHE A 1253 11.49 54.11 16.72
N TRP A 1254 12.22 53.90 15.64
CA TRP A 1254 12.82 54.93 14.78
C TRP A 1254 12.09 54.95 13.45
N ILE A 1255 11.41 56.06 13.15
CA ILE A 1255 10.68 56.29 11.90
C ILE A 1255 11.36 57.42 11.16
N GLU A 1256 11.86 57.16 9.96
CA GLU A 1256 12.57 58.12 9.13
C GLU A 1256 11.86 58.27 7.79
N ILE A 1257 11.51 59.51 7.43
CA ILE A 1257 10.76 59.83 6.20
C ILE A 1257 11.52 60.90 5.41
N PRO A 1258 11.83 60.70 4.12
CA PRO A 1258 12.44 61.73 3.28
C PRO A 1258 11.60 63.01 3.23
N ILE A 1259 12.24 64.18 3.32
CA ILE A 1259 11.53 65.48 3.32
C ILE A 1259 10.89 65.77 1.96
N LYS A 1260 11.51 65.29 0.87
CA LYS A 1260 10.98 65.34 -0.50
C LYS A 1260 10.90 63.92 -1.07
N ALA A 1261 9.81 63.61 -1.75
CA ALA A 1261 9.70 62.37 -2.51
C ALA A 1261 10.51 62.50 -3.82
N ASN A 1262 11.30 61.48 -4.16
CA ASN A 1262 12.03 61.44 -5.44
C ASN A 1262 11.12 61.05 -6.61
#